data_AF-A0A420MMY9-F1
#
_entry.id   AF-A0A420MMY9-F1
#
_cell.length_a   1.000
_cell.length_b   1.000
_cell.length_c   1.000
_cell.angle_alpha   90.00
_cell.angle_beta   90.00
_cell.angle_gamma   90.00
#
_symmetry.space_group_name_H-M   'P 1'
#
loop_
_entity.id
_entity.type
_entity.pdbx_description
1 polymer ?
#
loop_
_entity_poly.entity_id
_entity_poly.type
_entity_poly.pdbx_seq_one_letter_code
_entity_poly.pdbx_strand_id
1 'polypeptide(L)'
;MLKSKLSEIDNKRAASQLLPKGSAPYTCSTFFKVRQPGGKPVAKSWDHRFSEDSQQQHTSSLKAAARAAHPEMISLGTARPWAEYFPWKALEMLCPGPEGLGSTVSMDCVKGEDEYDLDIVMNYGYAGGSPQVLRWVTEHMELLHDPPYSDWECAITCGTTSAMEIAFRLFCNPGDTILMESHTYTGTLSAALAQGLKIQGVAMDELGLVPEDLNHKLENWDSLKGPKPSVLYMIPCGQNPTGSTQSLERRQAIYRVTEAHDLYIFEDDPYYLIQLAEDSSEDSDKGLDADDYLRSLPASYLSLDISGRVLRMDTTSKVLAPGLRCGWVTASSQVINKFIAYSEVSVASPSGPSQAMIYKLLDQTWGHEGFIRWAKMLSAQYRRRRDILSTACKAHLPSGICSWRVPDVGMFLWINLNLSYPSLAMNNKDSEWEAYRYMEDTIFSKAQENGVVVSKGSWFMTNVTEMRGVSFRLTFAAAQEEGIARAVERFGRAIRSYLEDVQIAPRTGTAFRVSKGQRFSVIDPKGASVGDLVAFSASDPREAHSNGRSFDYATKIFFSVGDKLYSNRSNVMLSIVKDTVGKHDFLYTPCSKDTFRLMYENAPELPGCQGNLAYALAKFGIQEDSIPTPFNVFMNVTVDGNTGVLEIKPPLSKAGDHIDFIAEMDLIIGLTACSAPKTNDGSFKPIEYKLH
;
A
#
# COMPACT_ATOMS: atom_id res chain seq x y z
N MET A 1 11.18 31.09 -16.21
CA MET A 1 12.30 30.28 -15.70
C MET A 1 12.75 29.24 -16.73
N LEU A 2 11.84 28.41 -17.22
CA LEU A 2 12.04 27.36 -18.22
C LEU A 2 12.72 27.89 -19.49
N LYS A 3 12.20 28.96 -20.11
CA LYS A 3 12.81 29.55 -21.32
C LYS A 3 14.31 29.89 -21.16
N SER A 4 14.70 30.37 -19.97
CA SER A 4 16.12 30.65 -19.67
C SER A 4 16.93 29.36 -19.61
N LYS A 5 16.44 28.33 -18.91
CA LYS A 5 17.11 27.02 -18.82
C LYS A 5 17.22 26.33 -20.20
N LEU A 6 16.18 26.45 -21.03
CA LEU A 6 16.20 25.92 -22.40
C LEU A 6 17.24 26.65 -23.26
N SER A 7 17.31 27.98 -23.15
CA SER A 7 18.35 28.74 -23.84
C SER A 7 19.77 28.35 -23.40
N GLU A 8 20.00 28.04 -22.13
CA GLU A 8 21.28 27.49 -21.64
C GLU A 8 21.60 26.14 -22.32
N ILE A 9 20.61 25.23 -22.40
CA ILE A 9 20.74 23.94 -23.09
C ILE A 9 21.09 24.12 -24.57
N ASP A 10 20.35 24.98 -25.28
CA ASP A 10 20.55 25.23 -26.71
C ASP A 10 21.96 25.81 -26.98
N ASN A 11 22.38 26.77 -26.16
CA ASN A 11 23.73 27.34 -26.23
C ASN A 11 24.81 26.28 -25.95
N LYS A 12 24.59 25.40 -24.97
CA LYS A 12 25.51 24.30 -24.67
C LYS A 12 25.61 23.32 -25.83
N ARG A 13 24.48 22.91 -26.42
CA ARG A 13 24.43 22.02 -27.58
C ARG A 13 25.17 22.63 -28.78
N ALA A 14 24.91 23.90 -29.08
CA ALA A 14 25.57 24.63 -30.16
C ALA A 14 27.09 24.76 -29.99
N ALA A 15 27.57 24.83 -28.74
CA ALA A 15 29.00 24.93 -28.41
C ALA A 15 29.69 23.56 -28.23
N SER A 16 28.94 22.44 -28.23
CA SER A 16 29.48 21.10 -27.99
C SER A 16 29.78 20.37 -29.29
N GLN A 17 30.63 19.33 -29.22
CA GLN A 17 30.86 18.44 -30.36
C GLN A 17 29.57 17.69 -30.73
N LEU A 18 29.46 17.30 -32.00
CA LEU A 18 28.37 16.43 -32.45
C LEU A 18 28.37 15.11 -31.67
N LEU A 19 27.18 14.55 -31.46
CA LEU A 19 27.04 13.26 -30.82
C LEU A 19 27.85 12.18 -31.58
N PRO A 20 28.53 11.28 -30.86
CA PRO A 20 29.38 10.29 -31.50
C PRO A 20 28.55 9.35 -32.37
N LYS A 21 28.98 9.21 -33.64
CA LYS A 21 28.38 8.31 -34.62
C LYS A 21 29.02 6.91 -34.49
N GLY A 22 28.21 5.86 -34.63
CA GLY A 22 28.67 4.46 -34.62
C GLY A 22 27.99 3.59 -33.56
N SER A 23 28.26 2.28 -33.60
CA SER A 23 27.69 1.32 -32.63
C SER A 23 28.40 1.42 -31.27
N ALA A 24 27.63 1.48 -30.19
CA ALA A 24 28.08 1.50 -28.79
C ALA A 24 29.27 2.45 -28.48
N PRO A 25 29.18 3.75 -28.81
CA PRO A 25 30.20 4.72 -28.42
C PRO A 25 30.17 4.95 -26.91
N TYR A 26 31.34 5.14 -26.31
CA TYR A 26 31.44 5.55 -24.91
C TYR A 26 31.00 7.00 -24.74
N THR A 27 30.10 7.25 -23.80
CA THR A 27 29.70 8.59 -23.36
C THR A 27 29.37 8.59 -21.87
N CYS A 28 29.40 9.76 -21.25
CA CYS A 28 28.91 9.96 -19.89
C CYS A 28 28.26 11.34 -19.75
N SER A 29 27.51 11.56 -18.68
CA SER A 29 26.80 12.82 -18.43
C SER A 29 27.72 14.04 -18.43
N THR A 30 28.98 13.89 -18.02
CA THR A 30 29.97 14.99 -18.03
C THR A 30 30.09 15.67 -19.41
N PHE A 31 29.84 14.95 -20.50
CA PHE A 31 29.89 15.54 -21.86
C PHE A 31 28.70 16.47 -22.15
N PHE A 32 27.59 16.29 -21.44
CA PHE A 32 26.29 16.91 -21.74
C PHE A 32 25.82 17.93 -20.69
N LYS A 33 26.44 17.96 -19.51
CA LYS A 33 26.10 18.96 -18.46
C LYS A 33 26.20 20.38 -19.01
N VAL A 34 25.13 21.15 -18.81
CA VAL A 34 24.95 22.52 -19.27
C VAL A 34 25.77 23.46 -18.42
N ARG A 35 25.71 23.31 -17.10
CA ARG A 35 26.45 24.16 -16.17
C ARG A 35 27.80 23.53 -15.91
N GLN A 36 28.84 24.33 -16.16
CA GLN A 36 30.21 23.93 -15.88
C GLN A 36 30.36 23.58 -14.39
N PRO A 37 31.07 22.50 -14.03
CA PRO A 37 31.22 22.06 -12.63
C PRO A 37 31.97 23.05 -11.73
N GLY A 38 32.46 24.18 -12.26
CA GLY A 38 33.17 25.20 -11.49
C GLY A 38 32.35 25.71 -10.32
N GLY A 39 32.78 25.39 -9.09
CA GLY A 39 32.20 25.90 -7.84
C GLY A 39 31.39 24.90 -7.02
N LYS A 40 31.04 23.71 -7.54
CA LYS A 40 30.41 22.64 -6.75
C LYS A 40 31.49 21.64 -6.26
N PRO A 41 31.42 21.12 -5.01
CA PRO A 41 32.34 20.10 -4.52
C PRO A 41 32.14 18.76 -5.25
N VAL A 42 33.14 17.88 -5.19
CA VAL A 42 33.02 16.48 -5.61
C VAL A 42 32.30 15.69 -4.50
N ALA A 43 31.55 14.64 -4.86
CA ALA A 43 30.96 13.71 -3.90
C ALA A 43 32.01 13.08 -2.96
N LYS A 44 31.56 12.65 -1.77
CA LYS A 44 32.40 11.84 -0.86
C LYS A 44 32.73 10.49 -1.51
N SER A 45 33.85 9.87 -1.13
CA SER A 45 34.10 8.47 -1.52
C SER A 45 33.13 7.54 -0.77
N TRP A 46 32.64 6.53 -1.49
CA TRP A 46 31.74 5.47 -1.02
C TRP A 46 32.39 4.09 -1.10
N ASP A 47 33.71 4.02 -1.26
CA ASP A 47 34.43 2.75 -1.41
C ASP A 47 34.20 1.78 -0.24
N HIS A 48 34.05 2.34 0.98
CA HIS A 48 33.75 1.59 2.21
C HIS A 48 32.30 1.08 2.30
N ARG A 49 31.41 1.49 1.39
CA ARG A 49 30.00 1.09 1.35
C ARG A 49 29.67 0.12 0.23
N PHE A 50 30.56 -0.08 -0.73
CA PHE A 50 30.33 -1.08 -1.76
C PHE A 50 30.42 -2.49 -1.19
N SER A 51 29.55 -3.37 -1.68
CA SER A 51 29.56 -4.80 -1.37
C SER A 51 30.88 -5.46 -1.79
N GLU A 52 31.15 -6.64 -1.27
CA GLU A 52 32.34 -7.43 -1.64
C GLU A 52 32.36 -7.73 -3.15
N ASP A 53 31.21 -8.11 -3.71
CA ASP A 53 31.06 -8.35 -5.15
C ASP A 53 31.34 -7.07 -5.95
N SER A 54 30.81 -5.94 -5.48
CA SER A 54 30.94 -4.65 -6.16
C SER A 54 32.38 -4.13 -6.16
N GLN A 55 33.15 -4.41 -5.11
CA GLN A 55 34.57 -4.09 -5.06
C GLN A 55 35.40 -4.86 -6.11
N GLN A 56 35.01 -6.10 -6.42
CA GLN A 56 35.65 -6.94 -7.44
C GLN A 56 35.19 -6.64 -8.87
N GLN A 57 34.03 -5.98 -9.02
CA GLN A 57 33.47 -5.67 -10.33
C GLN A 57 34.21 -4.51 -11.00
N HIS A 58 34.74 -4.77 -12.20
CA HIS A 58 35.44 -3.80 -13.04
C HIS A 58 34.90 -3.83 -14.48
N THR A 59 35.16 -2.76 -15.24
CA THR A 59 34.76 -2.69 -16.65
C THR A 59 35.42 -3.81 -17.47
N SER A 60 34.66 -4.42 -18.39
CA SER A 60 35.21 -5.42 -19.31
C SER A 60 36.37 -4.86 -20.15
N SER A 61 37.48 -5.60 -20.22
CA SER A 61 38.67 -5.23 -21.03
C SER A 61 38.33 -5.02 -22.52
N LEU A 62 37.41 -5.82 -23.08
CA LEU A 62 36.95 -5.68 -24.46
C LEU A 62 36.19 -4.36 -24.67
N LYS A 63 35.37 -3.95 -23.70
CA LYS A 63 34.63 -2.68 -23.76
C LYS A 63 35.54 -1.48 -23.49
N ALA A 64 36.54 -1.63 -22.63
CA ALA A 64 37.58 -0.63 -22.42
C ALA A 64 38.40 -0.39 -23.69
N ALA A 65 38.80 -1.45 -24.42
CA ALA A 65 39.52 -1.36 -25.69
C ALA A 65 38.69 -0.67 -26.79
N ALA A 66 37.38 -0.89 -26.82
CA ALA A 66 36.48 -0.23 -27.77
C ALA A 66 36.40 1.30 -27.58
N ARG A 67 36.80 1.85 -26.42
CA ARG A 67 36.81 3.31 -26.18
C ARG A 67 37.87 4.05 -27.00
N ALA A 68 38.92 3.36 -27.44
CA ALA A 68 39.99 3.93 -28.27
C ALA A 68 39.68 3.87 -29.78
N ALA A 69 38.53 3.31 -30.17
CA ALA A 69 38.15 3.21 -31.57
C ALA A 69 37.81 4.59 -32.16
N HIS A 70 38.33 4.88 -33.35
CA HIS A 70 38.02 6.08 -34.12
C HIS A 70 37.47 5.71 -35.52
N PRO A 71 36.81 6.64 -36.24
CA PRO A 71 36.12 6.33 -37.49
C PRO A 71 36.97 5.67 -38.59
N GLU A 72 38.29 5.91 -38.62
CA GLU A 72 39.19 5.33 -39.64
C GLU A 72 39.68 3.91 -39.29
N MET A 73 39.34 3.38 -38.11
CA MET A 73 39.75 2.03 -37.71
C MET A 73 38.78 0.98 -38.27
N ILE A 74 39.33 -0.03 -38.93
CA ILE A 74 38.60 -1.25 -39.28
C ILE A 74 38.61 -2.17 -38.06
N SER A 75 37.46 -2.39 -37.43
CA SER A 75 37.35 -3.28 -36.27
C SER A 75 37.25 -4.74 -36.69
N LEU A 76 38.27 -5.54 -36.35
CA LEU A 76 38.23 -7.01 -36.37
C LEU A 76 38.15 -7.62 -34.96
N GLY A 77 38.13 -6.77 -33.92
CA GLY A 77 38.20 -7.21 -32.51
C GLY A 77 36.83 -7.39 -31.85
N THR A 78 35.78 -6.73 -32.36
CA THR A 78 34.43 -6.81 -31.78
C THR A 78 33.51 -7.67 -32.65
N ALA A 79 32.83 -8.65 -32.06
CA ALA A 79 31.88 -9.53 -32.76
C ALA A 79 30.50 -8.87 -32.97
N ARG A 80 30.47 -7.67 -33.57
CA ARG A 80 29.23 -6.95 -33.88
C ARG A 80 28.72 -7.40 -35.26
N PRO A 81 27.48 -7.89 -35.38
CA PRO A 81 26.91 -8.25 -36.68
C PRO A 81 26.87 -7.06 -37.62
N TRP A 82 27.08 -7.33 -38.91
CA TRP A 82 26.89 -6.33 -39.95
C TRP A 82 25.41 -5.99 -40.10
N ALA A 83 25.09 -4.70 -40.14
CA ALA A 83 23.71 -4.24 -40.03
C ALA A 83 22.82 -4.58 -41.25
N GLU A 84 23.41 -4.95 -42.39
CA GLU A 84 22.67 -5.49 -43.54
C GLU A 84 22.00 -6.84 -43.25
N TYR A 85 22.39 -7.53 -42.18
CA TYR A 85 21.74 -8.78 -41.75
C TYR A 85 20.53 -8.55 -40.85
N PHE A 86 20.24 -7.30 -40.46
CA PHE A 86 19.06 -7.00 -39.65
C PHE A 86 17.82 -6.89 -40.55
N PRO A 87 16.73 -7.66 -40.29
CA PRO A 87 15.56 -7.74 -41.17
C PRO A 87 14.60 -6.55 -41.05
N TRP A 88 15.08 -5.35 -40.70
CA TRP A 88 14.27 -4.13 -40.58
C TRP A 88 14.84 -3.00 -41.43
N LYS A 89 13.96 -2.28 -42.14
CA LYS A 89 14.33 -1.15 -43.02
C LYS A 89 14.05 0.21 -42.40
N ALA A 90 13.02 0.29 -41.56
CA ALA A 90 12.55 1.50 -40.90
C ALA A 90 11.73 1.13 -39.67
N LEU A 91 11.66 2.06 -38.71
CA LEU A 91 10.65 2.11 -37.66
C LEU A 91 9.84 3.40 -37.86
N GLU A 92 8.53 3.28 -38.07
CA GLU A 92 7.59 4.41 -38.16
C GLU A 92 6.72 4.41 -36.90
N MET A 93 6.68 5.54 -36.18
CA MET A 93 6.03 5.66 -34.88
C MET A 93 5.16 6.91 -34.84
N LEU A 94 3.85 6.74 -34.67
CA LEU A 94 2.92 7.85 -34.55
C LEU A 94 2.76 8.28 -33.09
N CYS A 95 2.85 9.58 -32.82
CA CYS A 95 2.72 10.13 -31.48
C CYS A 95 1.92 11.45 -31.47
N PRO A 96 1.44 11.90 -30.30
CA PRO A 96 0.92 13.25 -30.15
C PRO A 96 1.99 14.29 -30.51
N GLY A 97 1.63 15.33 -31.26
CA GLY A 97 2.53 16.45 -31.51
C GLY A 97 2.83 17.28 -30.26
N PRO A 98 3.81 18.20 -30.33
CA PRO A 98 4.22 19.01 -29.17
C PRO A 98 3.07 19.88 -28.64
N GLU A 99 2.11 20.27 -29.49
CA GLU A 99 0.95 21.08 -29.10
C GLU A 99 -0.12 20.30 -28.30
N GLY A 100 -0.01 18.97 -28.22
CA GLY A 100 -0.84 18.10 -27.39
C GLY A 100 -1.59 17.01 -28.16
N LEU A 101 -2.53 16.35 -27.46
CA LEU A 101 -3.25 15.14 -27.91
C LEU A 101 -4.09 15.32 -29.19
N GLY A 102 -4.38 16.55 -29.61
CA GLY A 102 -5.19 16.83 -30.81
C GLY A 102 -4.43 16.76 -32.14
N SER A 103 -3.09 16.60 -32.10
CA SER A 103 -2.24 16.53 -33.29
C SER A 103 -1.48 15.19 -33.31
N THR A 104 -1.30 14.61 -34.48
CA THR A 104 -0.49 13.39 -34.67
C THR A 104 0.71 13.71 -35.55
N VAL A 105 1.90 13.30 -35.11
CA VAL A 105 3.17 13.46 -35.83
C VAL A 105 3.81 12.09 -36.02
N SER A 106 4.38 11.84 -37.21
CA SER A 106 5.21 10.67 -37.45
C SER A 106 6.63 10.91 -37.00
N MET A 107 7.18 9.94 -36.29
CA MET A 107 8.58 9.86 -35.92
C MET A 107 9.18 8.65 -36.64
N ASP A 108 10.08 8.91 -37.58
CA ASP A 108 10.72 7.86 -38.34
C ASP A 108 12.14 7.60 -37.80
N CYS A 109 12.56 6.34 -37.83
CA CYS A 109 13.94 5.91 -37.62
C CYS A 109 14.34 5.00 -38.78
N VAL A 110 15.17 5.53 -39.69
CA VAL A 110 15.59 4.86 -40.93
C VAL A 110 17.11 4.65 -40.99
N LYS A 111 17.55 3.85 -41.97
CA LYS A 111 18.98 3.70 -42.28
C LYS A 111 19.52 4.96 -42.97
N GLY A 112 20.75 5.34 -42.66
CA GLY A 112 21.44 6.55 -43.12
C GLY A 112 21.12 7.83 -42.31
N GLU A 113 20.45 7.75 -41.15
CA GLU A 113 20.16 8.96 -40.36
C GLU A 113 21.41 9.53 -39.67
N ASP A 114 21.45 10.85 -39.54
CA ASP A 114 22.63 11.56 -39.07
C ASP A 114 22.95 11.39 -37.58
N GLU A 115 21.93 11.38 -36.71
CA GLU A 115 22.12 11.35 -35.26
C GLU A 115 21.92 9.95 -34.66
N TYR A 116 20.76 9.31 -34.87
CA TYR A 116 20.46 7.99 -34.30
C TYR A 116 19.95 7.01 -35.36
N ASP A 117 20.91 6.54 -36.14
CA ASP A 117 20.68 5.63 -37.26
C ASP A 117 20.10 4.27 -36.87
N LEU A 118 19.21 3.72 -37.72
CA LEU A 118 18.58 2.42 -37.48
C LEU A 118 19.60 1.27 -37.35
N ASP A 119 20.70 1.29 -38.11
CA ASP A 119 21.75 0.27 -38.01
C ASP A 119 22.44 0.32 -36.64
N ILE A 120 22.51 1.50 -36.02
CA ILE A 120 23.02 1.67 -34.64
C ILE A 120 21.97 1.22 -33.63
N VAL A 121 20.71 1.62 -33.82
CA VAL A 121 19.57 1.27 -32.95
C VAL A 121 19.41 -0.24 -32.82
N MET A 122 19.59 -0.99 -33.92
CA MET A 122 19.39 -2.45 -33.93
C MET A 122 20.63 -3.25 -33.50
N ASN A 123 21.77 -2.60 -33.26
CA ASN A 123 23.01 -3.26 -32.86
C ASN A 123 23.23 -3.24 -31.33
N TYR A 124 24.33 -3.85 -30.89
CA TYR A 124 24.79 -3.72 -29.51
C TYR A 124 25.01 -2.23 -29.14
N GLY A 125 24.57 -1.88 -27.93
CA GLY A 125 24.68 -0.54 -27.35
C GLY A 125 25.68 -0.44 -26.21
N TYR A 126 26.01 0.79 -25.81
CA TYR A 126 26.77 1.05 -24.59
C TYR A 126 25.88 0.80 -23.37
N ALA A 127 26.42 0.19 -22.32
CA ALA A 127 25.65 -0.19 -21.13
C ALA A 127 25.13 1.03 -20.32
N GLY A 128 25.76 2.20 -20.45
CA GLY A 128 25.24 3.46 -19.91
C GLY A 128 24.05 4.04 -20.68
N GLY A 129 23.69 3.45 -21.82
CA GLY A 129 22.66 3.94 -22.74
C GLY A 129 23.25 4.64 -23.97
N SER A 130 22.37 4.98 -24.92
CA SER A 130 22.77 5.71 -26.12
C SER A 130 23.12 7.17 -25.77
N PRO A 131 24.12 7.78 -26.44
CA PRO A 131 24.47 9.18 -26.26
C PRO A 131 23.28 10.13 -26.38
N GLN A 132 22.36 9.80 -27.29
CA GLN A 132 21.19 10.59 -27.65
C GLN A 132 20.22 10.68 -26.46
N VAL A 133 19.85 9.53 -25.88
CA VAL A 133 18.98 9.49 -24.70
C VAL A 133 19.72 10.02 -23.46
N LEU A 134 21.00 9.68 -23.31
CA LEU A 134 21.79 10.12 -22.16
C LEU A 134 21.99 11.64 -22.13
N ARG A 135 22.17 12.31 -23.28
CA ARG A 135 22.19 13.78 -23.40
C ARG A 135 20.90 14.37 -22.86
N TRP A 136 19.76 13.93 -23.40
CA TRP A 136 18.45 14.44 -22.99
C TRP A 136 18.21 14.23 -21.50
N VAL A 137 18.47 13.04 -20.98
CA VAL A 137 18.32 12.73 -19.55
C VAL A 137 19.23 13.61 -18.69
N THR A 138 20.49 13.81 -19.08
CA THR A 138 21.43 14.64 -18.32
C THR A 138 20.94 16.08 -18.21
N GLU A 139 20.52 16.68 -19.33
CA GLU A 139 19.95 18.03 -19.36
C GLU A 139 18.66 18.11 -18.54
N HIS A 140 17.81 17.08 -18.62
CA HIS A 140 16.56 17.00 -17.88
C HIS A 140 16.80 16.97 -16.36
N MET A 141 17.78 16.18 -15.90
CA MET A 141 18.14 16.10 -14.48
C MET A 141 18.71 17.42 -13.94
N GLU A 142 19.48 18.13 -14.75
CA GLU A 142 19.99 19.47 -14.39
C GLU A 142 18.88 20.53 -14.39
N LEU A 143 17.91 20.40 -15.31
CA LEU A 143 16.74 21.27 -15.36
C LEU A 143 15.85 21.09 -14.13
N LEU A 144 15.62 19.85 -13.67
CA LEU A 144 14.71 19.55 -12.56
C LEU A 144 15.36 19.62 -11.18
N HIS A 145 16.57 19.09 -11.02
CA HIS A 145 17.14 18.81 -9.70
C HIS A 145 18.45 19.56 -9.41
N ASP A 146 19.24 19.86 -10.45
CA ASP A 146 20.51 20.60 -10.35
C ASP A 146 21.41 20.16 -9.16
N PRO A 147 21.88 18.89 -9.13
CA PRO A 147 22.54 18.31 -7.96
C PRO A 147 23.70 19.17 -7.42
N PRO A 148 23.88 19.32 -6.10
CA PRO A 148 24.81 20.32 -5.52
C PRO A 148 26.28 19.86 -5.47
N TYR A 149 26.66 18.84 -6.24
CA TYR A 149 28.03 18.34 -6.39
C TYR A 149 28.41 18.24 -7.88
N SER A 150 29.70 18.18 -8.21
CA SER A 150 30.16 18.33 -9.60
C SER A 150 30.15 17.04 -10.41
N ASP A 151 30.37 15.89 -9.79
CA ASP A 151 30.65 14.61 -10.45
C ASP A 151 29.44 13.66 -10.47
N TRP A 152 28.21 14.16 -10.39
CA TRP A 152 27.01 13.34 -10.64
C TRP A 152 26.97 12.86 -12.10
N GLU A 153 26.49 11.65 -12.35
CA GLU A 153 26.26 11.14 -13.70
C GLU A 153 24.94 10.38 -13.75
N CYS A 154 24.49 10.08 -14.98
CA CYS A 154 23.33 9.26 -15.24
C CYS A 154 23.71 7.98 -15.99
N ALA A 155 22.91 6.94 -15.81
CA ALA A 155 22.92 5.76 -16.66
C ALA A 155 21.48 5.34 -17.00
N ILE A 156 21.23 4.98 -18.26
CA ILE A 156 19.91 4.52 -18.70
C ILE A 156 19.68 3.08 -18.21
N THR A 157 18.49 2.77 -17.69
CA THR A 157 18.16 1.50 -17.04
C THR A 157 16.97 0.81 -17.67
N CYS A 158 16.83 -0.51 -17.45
CA CYS A 158 15.67 -1.29 -17.87
C CYS A 158 14.43 -1.05 -16.96
N GLY A 159 14.26 0.20 -16.50
CA GLY A 159 13.30 0.64 -15.49
C GLY A 159 13.78 0.40 -14.05
N THR A 160 13.10 1.04 -13.10
CA THR A 160 13.50 1.08 -11.68
C THR A 160 13.66 -0.31 -11.04
N THR A 161 12.89 -1.31 -11.47
CA THR A 161 13.04 -2.68 -10.96
C THR A 161 14.44 -3.26 -11.20
N SER A 162 15.01 -3.06 -12.40
CA SER A 162 16.38 -3.49 -12.70
C SER A 162 17.41 -2.61 -11.99
N ALA A 163 17.14 -1.31 -11.88
CA ALA A 163 18.02 -0.38 -11.19
C ALA A 163 18.16 -0.73 -9.70
N MET A 164 17.04 -1.05 -9.06
CA MET A 164 16.98 -1.48 -7.66
C MET A 164 17.76 -2.78 -7.42
N GLU A 165 17.59 -3.75 -8.32
CA GLU A 165 18.27 -5.05 -8.22
C GLU A 165 19.80 -4.87 -8.26
N ILE A 166 20.29 -4.05 -9.20
CA ILE A 166 21.71 -3.71 -9.29
C ILE A 166 22.14 -2.88 -8.08
N ALA A 167 21.33 -1.92 -7.62
CA ALA A 167 21.65 -1.10 -6.46
C ALA A 167 21.86 -1.94 -5.19
N PHE A 168 21.04 -2.97 -4.97
CA PHE A 168 21.27 -3.93 -3.88
C PHE A 168 22.59 -4.66 -4.03
N ARG A 169 22.92 -5.16 -5.23
CA ARG A 169 24.24 -5.80 -5.47
C ARG A 169 25.41 -4.86 -5.25
N LEU A 170 25.24 -3.57 -5.54
CA LEU A 170 26.31 -2.58 -5.40
C LEU A 170 26.67 -2.31 -3.93
N PHE A 171 25.69 -2.31 -3.03
CA PHE A 171 25.83 -1.78 -1.67
C PHE A 171 25.54 -2.79 -0.55
N CYS A 172 25.00 -3.96 -0.88
CA CYS A 172 24.60 -4.96 0.11
C CYS A 172 25.24 -6.32 -0.19
N ASN A 173 25.59 -7.04 0.86
CA ASN A 173 25.96 -8.44 0.84
C ASN A 173 24.80 -9.30 1.36
N PRO A 174 24.71 -10.60 0.99
CA PRO A 174 23.75 -11.51 1.60
C PRO A 174 23.84 -11.51 3.13
N GLY A 175 22.70 -11.38 3.81
CA GLY A 175 22.62 -11.27 5.26
C GLY A 175 22.62 -9.83 5.82
N ASP A 176 22.99 -8.84 5.00
CA ASP A 176 22.90 -7.42 5.37
C ASP A 176 21.45 -7.00 5.59
N THR A 177 21.27 -5.96 6.40
CA THR A 177 19.95 -5.38 6.66
C THR A 177 19.78 -4.05 5.95
N ILE A 178 18.68 -3.90 5.22
CA ILE A 178 18.27 -2.65 4.57
C ILE A 178 17.11 -1.99 5.32
N LEU A 179 17.15 -0.66 5.43
CA LEU A 179 16.07 0.13 6.00
C LEU A 179 15.04 0.46 4.91
N MET A 180 13.77 0.28 5.21
CA MET A 180 12.66 0.62 4.33
C MET A 180 11.52 1.26 5.12
N GLU A 181 10.69 2.04 4.46
CA GLU A 181 9.37 2.42 4.96
C GLU A 181 8.57 1.18 5.44
N SER A 182 7.89 1.26 6.59
CA SER A 182 7.18 0.11 7.20
C SER A 182 6.10 -0.50 6.30
N HIS A 183 5.57 0.31 5.38
CA HIS A 183 4.78 -0.13 4.23
C HIS A 183 5.49 0.33 2.97
N THR A 184 5.83 -0.57 2.05
CA THR A 184 6.61 -0.23 0.86
C THR A 184 6.26 -1.09 -0.35
N TYR A 185 6.89 -0.83 -1.49
CA TYR A 185 6.60 -1.52 -2.74
C TYR A 185 6.94 -3.01 -2.67
N THR A 186 5.94 -3.86 -2.92
CA THR A 186 6.06 -5.32 -2.83
C THR A 186 7.10 -5.93 -3.76
N GLY A 187 7.35 -5.30 -4.91
CA GLY A 187 8.41 -5.70 -5.83
C GLY A 187 9.80 -5.52 -5.22
N THR A 188 10.01 -4.42 -4.48
CA THR A 188 11.27 -4.15 -3.79
C THR A 188 11.48 -5.08 -2.61
N LEU A 189 10.43 -5.37 -1.83
CA LEU A 189 10.48 -6.39 -0.76
C LEU A 189 10.92 -7.75 -1.31
N SER A 190 10.26 -8.21 -2.37
CA SER A 190 10.60 -9.48 -3.03
C SER A 190 12.03 -9.51 -3.56
N ALA A 191 12.49 -8.41 -4.16
CA ALA A 191 13.84 -8.30 -4.69
C ALA A 191 14.92 -8.35 -3.59
N ALA A 192 14.71 -7.63 -2.48
CA ALA A 192 15.63 -7.63 -1.35
C ALA A 192 15.74 -9.03 -0.71
N LEU A 193 14.60 -9.67 -0.42
CA LEU A 193 14.56 -11.01 0.14
C LEU A 193 15.20 -12.06 -0.78
N ALA A 194 14.99 -11.96 -2.09
CA ALA A 194 15.59 -12.85 -3.08
C ALA A 194 17.12 -12.74 -3.16
N GLN A 195 17.69 -11.59 -2.79
CA GLN A 195 19.14 -11.40 -2.65
C GLN A 195 19.68 -11.76 -1.26
N GLY A 196 18.83 -12.34 -0.38
CA GLY A 196 19.23 -12.74 0.97
C GLY A 196 19.34 -11.57 1.95
N LEU A 197 18.76 -10.41 1.64
CA LEU A 197 18.76 -9.26 2.53
C LEU A 197 17.67 -9.38 3.61
N LYS A 198 17.97 -8.86 4.79
CA LYS A 198 16.99 -8.64 5.86
C LYS A 198 16.41 -7.23 5.72
N ILE A 199 15.18 -7.03 6.19
CA ILE A 199 14.48 -5.75 6.07
C ILE A 199 14.14 -5.24 7.46
N GLN A 200 14.55 -4.00 7.75
CA GLN A 200 14.11 -3.26 8.92
C GLN A 200 13.13 -2.17 8.49
N GLY A 201 11.86 -2.35 8.85
CA GLY A 201 10.83 -1.32 8.66
C GLY A 201 11.10 -0.10 9.54
N VAL A 202 10.90 1.09 9.00
CA VAL A 202 10.93 2.39 9.66
C VAL A 202 9.51 2.94 9.71
N ALA A 203 9.10 3.44 10.88
CA ALA A 203 7.76 3.96 11.10
C ALA A 203 7.44 5.08 10.11
N MET A 204 6.14 5.22 9.84
CA MET A 204 5.61 6.19 8.90
C MET A 204 4.45 6.95 9.52
N ASP A 205 4.25 8.17 9.06
CA ASP A 205 3.06 8.98 9.31
C ASP A 205 2.49 9.53 7.98
N GLU A 206 1.61 10.52 8.07
CA GLU A 206 0.96 11.16 6.91
C GLU A 206 1.94 11.84 5.93
N LEU A 207 3.18 12.06 6.33
CA LEU A 207 4.26 12.61 5.49
C LEU A 207 5.30 11.53 5.11
N GLY A 208 5.00 10.24 5.32
CA GLY A 208 5.87 9.13 4.99
C GLY A 208 6.82 8.77 6.13
N LEU A 209 8.04 8.33 5.79
CA LEU A 209 9.06 7.90 6.74
C LEU A 209 9.28 8.90 7.89
N VAL A 210 9.36 8.41 9.13
CA VAL A 210 9.55 9.22 10.34
C VAL A 210 11.04 9.26 10.73
N PRO A 211 11.70 10.45 10.70
CA PRO A 211 13.14 10.57 10.95
C PRO A 211 13.54 10.22 12.39
N GLU A 212 12.68 10.47 13.37
CA GLU A 212 12.94 10.16 14.78
C GLU A 212 13.04 8.65 15.01
N ASP A 213 12.16 7.86 14.38
CA ASP A 213 12.20 6.40 14.46
C ASP A 213 13.40 5.83 13.68
N LEU A 214 13.74 6.42 12.53
CA LEU A 214 14.96 6.08 11.78
C LEU A 214 16.21 6.26 12.67
N ASN A 215 16.35 7.43 13.30
CA ASN A 215 17.47 7.74 14.19
C ASN A 215 17.49 6.80 15.41
N HIS A 216 16.35 6.60 16.06
CA HIS A 216 16.22 5.73 17.22
C HIS A 216 16.66 4.29 16.93
N LYS A 217 16.22 3.71 15.80
CA LYS A 217 16.61 2.36 15.38
C LYS A 217 18.10 2.23 15.09
N LEU A 218 18.71 3.27 14.53
CA LEU A 218 20.14 3.30 14.22
C LEU A 218 21.00 3.50 15.47
N GLU A 219 20.59 4.33 16.41
CA GLU A 219 21.29 4.53 17.69
C GLU A 219 21.24 3.28 18.58
N ASN A 220 20.10 2.58 18.58
CA ASN A 220 19.85 1.41 19.41
C ASN A 220 19.95 0.10 18.62
N TRP A 221 20.80 0.08 17.58
CA TRP A 221 20.93 -1.10 16.73
C TRP A 221 21.48 -2.30 17.50
N ASP A 222 20.69 -3.37 17.57
CA ASP A 222 21.11 -4.63 18.20
C ASP A 222 22.11 -5.37 17.30
N SER A 223 23.38 -5.40 17.72
CA SER A 223 24.45 -6.09 17.00
C SER A 223 24.20 -7.59 16.82
N LEU A 224 23.31 -8.21 17.61
CA LEU A 224 22.93 -9.62 17.43
C LEU A 224 22.11 -9.84 16.14
N LYS A 225 21.49 -8.79 15.58
CA LYS A 225 20.77 -8.85 14.30
C LYS A 225 21.72 -8.82 13.09
N GLY A 226 22.99 -8.44 13.31
CA GLY A 226 24.02 -8.26 12.31
C GLY A 226 24.60 -6.84 12.32
N PRO A 227 25.45 -6.51 11.32
CA PRO A 227 25.99 -5.17 11.16
C PRO A 227 24.90 -4.11 11.10
N LYS A 228 25.22 -2.91 11.57
CA LYS A 228 24.31 -1.75 11.48
C LYS A 228 23.98 -1.46 10.01
N PRO A 229 22.69 -1.28 9.64
CA PRO A 229 22.28 -0.97 8.28
C PRO A 229 23.01 0.25 7.73
N SER A 230 23.37 0.19 6.46
CA SER A 230 24.08 1.25 5.73
C SER A 230 23.27 1.83 4.57
N VAL A 231 22.11 1.25 4.25
CA VAL A 231 21.28 1.62 3.10
C VAL A 231 19.85 1.92 3.56
N LEU A 232 19.28 3.01 3.04
CA LEU A 232 17.88 3.39 3.19
C LEU A 232 17.20 3.43 1.81
N TYR A 233 16.17 2.60 1.63
CA TYR A 233 15.26 2.68 0.49
C TYR A 233 13.96 3.39 0.88
N MET A 234 13.51 4.31 0.03
CA MET A 234 12.25 5.03 0.23
C MET A 234 11.63 5.52 -1.08
N ILE A 235 10.33 5.79 -1.04
CA ILE A 235 9.55 6.35 -2.14
C ILE A 235 9.00 7.73 -1.70
N PRO A 236 9.75 8.83 -1.88
CA PRO A 236 9.43 10.09 -1.20
C PRO A 236 8.17 10.81 -1.69
N CYS A 237 7.74 10.56 -2.93
CA CYS A 237 6.58 11.20 -3.55
C CYS A 237 5.52 10.17 -3.94
N GLY A 238 4.26 10.42 -3.59
CA GLY A 238 3.14 9.53 -3.93
C GLY A 238 3.41 8.09 -3.48
N GLN A 239 3.90 7.94 -2.26
CA GLN A 239 4.48 6.72 -1.68
C GLN A 239 3.62 5.49 -1.97
N ASN A 240 4.24 4.38 -2.37
CA ASN A 240 3.51 3.13 -2.61
C ASN A 240 3.60 2.23 -1.37
N PRO A 241 2.50 2.01 -0.62
CA PRO A 241 1.10 2.15 -1.05
C PRO A 241 0.34 3.38 -0.52
N THR A 242 0.91 4.16 0.40
CA THR A 242 0.14 5.09 1.26
C THR A 242 -0.34 6.36 0.55
N GLY A 243 0.27 6.72 -0.58
CA GLY A 243 0.07 7.98 -1.28
C GLY A 243 0.70 9.19 -0.57
N SER A 244 1.39 8.99 0.56
CA SER A 244 2.06 10.06 1.31
C SER A 244 3.17 10.72 0.49
N THR A 245 3.46 11.98 0.78
CA THR A 245 4.55 12.73 0.14
C THR A 245 5.29 13.52 1.22
N GLN A 246 6.61 13.36 1.24
CA GLN A 246 7.47 14.02 2.23
C GLN A 246 7.62 15.51 1.90
N SER A 247 7.40 16.38 2.91
CA SER A 247 7.68 17.82 2.81
C SER A 247 9.18 18.10 2.71
N LEU A 248 9.57 19.33 2.38
CA LEU A 248 10.97 19.73 2.33
C LEU A 248 11.65 19.56 3.70
N GLU A 249 10.98 19.97 4.77
CA GLU A 249 11.47 19.88 6.15
C GLU A 249 11.67 18.42 6.55
N ARG A 250 10.73 17.54 6.15
CA ARG A 250 10.84 16.10 6.36
C ARG A 250 12.06 15.52 5.65
N ARG A 251 12.27 15.87 4.38
CA ARG A 251 13.44 15.41 3.60
C ARG A 251 14.75 15.90 4.20
N GLN A 252 14.82 17.16 4.62
CA GLN A 252 16.00 17.71 5.28
C GLN A 252 16.27 17.02 6.62
N ALA A 253 15.24 16.70 7.40
CA ALA A 253 15.39 15.97 8.66
C ALA A 253 15.94 14.55 8.43
N ILE A 254 15.38 13.81 7.46
CA ILE A 254 15.88 12.49 7.09
C ILE A 254 17.32 12.58 6.57
N TYR A 255 17.64 13.55 5.71
CA TYR A 255 18.99 13.73 5.18
C TYR A 255 20.03 14.02 6.29
N ARG A 256 19.64 14.75 7.35
CA ARG A 256 20.52 14.93 8.53
C ARG A 256 20.79 13.63 9.26
N VAL A 257 19.78 12.77 9.42
CA VAL A 257 19.95 11.45 10.06
C VAL A 257 20.83 10.54 9.20
N THR A 258 20.67 10.56 7.88
CA THR A 258 21.50 9.77 6.97
C THR A 258 22.95 10.28 6.93
N GLU A 259 23.20 11.60 7.01
CA GLU A 259 24.54 12.14 7.24
C GLU A 259 25.15 11.64 8.56
N ALA A 260 24.41 11.73 9.66
CA ALA A 260 24.89 11.39 11.00
C ALA A 260 25.24 9.89 11.16
N HIS A 261 24.52 9.01 10.46
CA HIS A 261 24.75 7.56 10.50
C HIS A 261 25.45 7.00 9.27
N ASP A 262 25.89 7.88 8.37
CA ASP A 262 26.56 7.53 7.12
C ASP A 262 25.78 6.51 6.26
N LEU A 263 24.48 6.76 6.07
CA LEU A 263 23.60 5.93 5.24
C LEU A 263 23.62 6.36 3.78
N TYR A 264 23.63 5.39 2.86
CA TYR A 264 23.40 5.61 1.45
C TYR A 264 21.89 5.55 1.14
N ILE A 265 21.39 6.48 0.32
CA ILE A 265 19.95 6.63 0.03
C ILE A 265 19.63 6.09 -1.36
N PHE A 266 18.65 5.20 -1.43
CA PHE A 266 17.96 4.80 -2.66
C PHE A 266 16.62 5.54 -2.74
N GLU A 267 16.57 6.56 -3.59
CA GLU A 267 15.38 7.37 -3.87
C GLU A 267 14.68 6.80 -5.12
N ASP A 268 13.58 6.06 -4.93
CA ASP A 268 12.75 5.52 -6.01
C ASP A 268 11.52 6.40 -6.21
N ASP A 269 11.51 7.16 -7.30
CA ASP A 269 10.56 8.27 -7.47
C ASP A 269 9.78 8.19 -8.80
N PRO A 270 9.05 7.09 -9.04
CA PRO A 270 8.38 6.85 -10.32
C PRO A 270 7.14 7.74 -10.51
N TYR A 271 6.71 8.45 -9.46
CA TYR A 271 5.50 9.27 -9.42
C TYR A 271 5.79 10.77 -9.36
N TYR A 272 7.07 11.18 -9.31
CA TYR A 272 7.51 12.56 -9.15
C TYR A 272 6.77 13.58 -10.02
N LEU A 273 6.50 13.22 -11.28
CA LEU A 273 5.88 14.13 -12.26
C LEU A 273 4.34 14.13 -12.23
N ILE A 274 3.68 13.33 -11.39
CA ILE A 274 2.21 13.23 -11.33
C ILE A 274 1.70 14.07 -10.15
N GLN A 275 1.59 15.38 -10.34
CA GLN A 275 1.21 16.35 -9.31
C GLN A 275 -0.31 16.56 -9.27
N LEU A 276 -0.94 16.35 -8.12
CA LEU A 276 -2.41 16.32 -7.98
C LEU A 276 -2.96 17.51 -7.21
N ALA A 277 -2.15 18.21 -6.41
CA ALA A 277 -2.58 19.40 -5.67
C ALA A 277 -3.22 20.44 -6.61
N GLU A 278 -4.25 21.13 -6.11
CA GLU A 278 -4.91 22.22 -6.81
C GLU A 278 -4.05 23.50 -6.77
N ASP A 279 -4.28 24.35 -7.77
CA ASP A 279 -3.65 25.66 -7.84
C ASP A 279 -4.35 26.59 -6.84
N SER A 280 -3.63 27.10 -5.83
CA SER A 280 -4.20 28.03 -4.84
C SER A 280 -4.35 29.47 -5.39
N SER A 281 -4.05 29.70 -6.66
CA SER A 281 -4.24 31.01 -7.31
C SER A 281 -5.72 31.23 -7.66
N GLU A 282 -6.26 32.41 -7.32
CA GLU A 282 -7.65 32.84 -7.58
C GLU A 282 -8.07 32.84 -9.07
N ASP A 283 -7.16 32.53 -9.99
CA ASP A 283 -7.35 32.48 -11.45
C ASP A 283 -7.36 31.01 -11.98
N SER A 284 -8.09 30.13 -11.29
CA SER A 284 -8.13 28.67 -11.51
C SER A 284 -8.61 28.22 -12.90
N ASP A 285 -9.11 29.15 -13.73
CA ASP A 285 -9.64 28.86 -15.08
C ASP A 285 -8.53 28.77 -16.16
N LYS A 286 -7.28 29.16 -15.84
CA LYS A 286 -6.16 29.12 -16.80
C LYS A 286 -5.16 27.97 -16.61
N GLY A 287 -5.09 27.36 -15.43
CA GLY A 287 -4.23 26.23 -15.05
C GLY A 287 -2.72 26.48 -15.18
N LEU A 288 -1.94 26.26 -14.11
CA LEU A 288 -0.46 26.34 -13.99
C LEU A 288 0.31 26.52 -15.31
N ASP A 289 0.97 27.64 -15.58
CA ASP A 289 1.89 27.68 -16.72
C ASP A 289 3.07 26.69 -16.54
N ALA A 290 3.91 26.50 -17.56
CA ALA A 290 5.02 25.54 -17.46
C ALA A 290 6.02 25.89 -16.34
N ASP A 291 6.19 27.17 -16.00
CA ASP A 291 7.04 27.62 -14.91
C ASP A 291 6.38 27.38 -13.54
N ASP A 292 5.06 27.56 -13.44
CA ASP A 292 4.31 27.26 -12.22
C ASP A 292 4.30 25.76 -11.92
N TYR A 293 4.14 24.91 -12.95
CA TYR A 293 4.25 23.45 -12.80
C TYR A 293 5.65 23.04 -12.33
N LEU A 294 6.72 23.62 -12.87
CA LEU A 294 8.08 23.32 -12.39
C LEU A 294 8.30 23.78 -10.94
N ARG A 295 7.69 24.91 -10.54
CA ARG A 295 7.75 25.41 -9.17
C ARG A 295 6.93 24.57 -8.18
N SER A 296 5.92 23.84 -8.64
CA SER A 296 5.12 22.96 -7.78
C SER A 296 5.77 21.61 -7.50
N LEU A 297 6.80 21.22 -8.28
CA LEU A 297 7.54 19.99 -8.04
C LEU A 297 8.31 20.07 -6.71
N PRO A 298 8.21 19.05 -5.83
CA PRO A 298 8.91 19.05 -4.55
C PRO A 298 10.42 18.88 -4.77
N ALA A 299 11.25 19.46 -3.88
CA ALA A 299 12.69 19.20 -3.93
C ALA A 299 12.99 17.71 -3.69
N SER A 300 13.80 17.10 -4.55
CA SER A 300 14.25 15.70 -4.41
C SER A 300 15.39 15.56 -3.40
N TYR A 301 15.67 14.34 -2.93
CA TYR A 301 16.88 14.10 -2.14
C TYR A 301 18.13 14.39 -2.95
N LEU A 302 18.13 14.07 -4.25
CA LEU A 302 19.22 14.44 -5.16
C LEU A 302 19.51 15.95 -5.17
N SER A 303 18.48 16.80 -5.06
CA SER A 303 18.64 18.26 -5.02
C SER A 303 19.28 18.74 -3.69
N LEU A 304 19.17 17.94 -2.63
CA LEU A 304 19.74 18.20 -1.30
C LEU A 304 21.11 17.54 -1.10
N ASP A 305 21.59 16.77 -2.08
CA ASP A 305 22.64 15.78 -1.88
C ASP A 305 24.06 16.36 -1.90
N ILE A 306 24.46 17.05 -0.83
CA ILE A 306 25.79 17.64 -0.69
C ILE A 306 26.94 16.61 -0.58
N SER A 307 26.63 15.36 -0.23
CA SER A 307 27.62 14.30 -0.04
C SER A 307 27.73 13.32 -1.21
N GLY A 308 26.83 13.40 -2.19
CA GLY A 308 26.70 12.40 -3.25
C GLY A 308 26.23 11.03 -2.73
N ARG A 309 25.41 11.01 -1.65
CA ARG A 309 24.89 9.80 -0.98
C ARG A 309 23.57 9.29 -1.55
N VAL A 310 23.06 9.89 -2.61
CA VAL A 310 21.76 9.55 -3.21
C VAL A 310 21.97 8.84 -4.55
N LEU A 311 21.38 7.66 -4.68
CA LEU A 311 21.06 7.03 -5.96
C LEU A 311 19.58 7.25 -6.23
N ARG A 312 19.29 8.22 -7.09
CA ARG A 312 17.92 8.48 -7.55
C ARG A 312 17.58 7.57 -8.72
N MET A 313 16.36 7.06 -8.74
CA MET A 313 15.84 6.18 -9.79
C MET A 313 14.56 6.78 -10.38
N ASP A 314 14.60 7.03 -11.68
CA ASP A 314 13.49 7.57 -12.46
C ASP A 314 13.06 6.56 -13.53
N THR A 315 11.81 6.68 -14.01
CA THR A 315 11.27 5.77 -15.01
C THR A 315 10.31 6.43 -15.99
N THR A 316 10.29 5.94 -17.22
CA THR A 316 9.25 6.29 -18.20
C THR A 316 7.94 5.54 -17.93
N SER A 317 7.92 4.57 -17.01
CA SER A 317 6.80 3.63 -16.86
C SER A 317 5.48 4.27 -16.46
N LYS A 318 5.51 5.38 -15.70
CA LYS A 318 4.31 6.05 -15.20
C LYS A 318 3.98 7.35 -15.92
N VAL A 319 4.91 7.80 -16.78
CA VAL A 319 4.82 9.08 -17.49
C VAL A 319 4.61 8.88 -18.98
N LEU A 320 5.23 7.85 -19.58
CA LEU A 320 5.09 7.51 -21.01
C LEU A 320 4.41 6.15 -21.16
N ALA A 321 5.14 5.05 -20.93
CA ALA A 321 4.61 3.70 -21.06
C ALA A 321 5.45 2.65 -20.30
N PRO A 322 4.84 1.75 -19.49
CA PRO A 322 5.55 0.68 -18.79
C PRO A 322 6.29 -0.30 -19.72
N GLY A 323 5.74 -0.53 -20.92
CA GLY A 323 6.25 -1.48 -21.91
C GLY A 323 7.57 -1.05 -22.56
N LEU A 324 7.96 0.22 -22.45
CA LEU A 324 9.25 0.70 -22.95
C LEU A 324 10.43 0.09 -22.19
N ARG A 325 10.19 -0.44 -20.97
CA ARG A 325 11.23 -0.98 -20.09
C ARG A 325 12.44 -0.05 -20.00
N CYS A 326 12.20 1.24 -19.78
CA CYS A 326 13.25 2.26 -19.78
C CYS A 326 13.10 3.20 -18.57
N GLY A 327 14.24 3.68 -18.09
CA GLY A 327 14.37 4.63 -17.00
C GLY A 327 15.82 5.10 -16.92
N TRP A 328 16.18 5.75 -15.83
CA TRP A 328 17.58 6.12 -15.58
C TRP A 328 17.84 6.17 -14.08
N VAL A 329 19.12 6.11 -13.74
CA VAL A 329 19.61 6.40 -12.40
C VAL A 329 20.49 7.63 -12.43
N THR A 330 20.55 8.37 -11.32
CA THR A 330 21.45 9.51 -11.11
C THR A 330 22.14 9.39 -9.76
N ALA A 331 23.48 9.44 -9.76
CA ALA A 331 24.33 9.35 -8.57
C ALA A 331 25.73 9.89 -8.88
N SER A 332 26.65 9.83 -7.92
CA SER A 332 28.06 10.15 -8.17
C SER A 332 28.72 9.22 -9.19
N SER A 333 29.72 9.74 -9.90
CA SER A 333 30.43 9.05 -10.98
C SER A 333 30.98 7.68 -10.56
N GLN A 334 31.51 7.56 -9.33
CA GLN A 334 31.98 6.29 -8.77
C GLN A 334 30.89 5.21 -8.70
N VAL A 335 29.65 5.61 -8.36
CA VAL A 335 28.49 4.70 -8.24
C VAL A 335 27.97 4.34 -9.62
N ILE A 336 27.86 5.33 -10.52
CA ILE A 336 27.40 5.13 -11.90
C ILE A 336 28.37 4.22 -12.68
N ASN A 337 29.69 4.37 -12.49
CA ASN A 337 30.67 3.50 -13.13
C ASN A 337 30.50 2.03 -12.71
N LYS A 338 30.24 1.76 -11.44
CA LYS A 338 29.96 0.40 -10.95
C LYS A 338 28.59 -0.11 -11.43
N PHE A 339 27.57 0.75 -11.45
CA PHE A 339 26.25 0.43 -11.99
C PHE A 339 26.34 -0.01 -13.45
N ILE A 340 27.08 0.73 -14.27
CA ILE A 340 27.34 0.38 -15.68
C ILE A 340 28.08 -0.95 -15.76
N ALA A 341 29.13 -1.16 -14.97
CA ALA A 341 29.90 -2.42 -14.97
C ALA A 341 29.04 -3.64 -14.58
N TYR A 342 28.06 -3.51 -13.69
CA TYR A 342 27.09 -4.58 -13.42
C TYR A 342 26.09 -4.77 -14.56
N SER A 343 25.61 -3.67 -15.13
CA SER A 343 24.71 -3.71 -16.28
C SER A 343 25.37 -4.48 -17.43
N GLU A 344 26.67 -4.29 -17.67
CA GLU A 344 27.44 -4.96 -18.72
C GLU A 344 27.38 -6.50 -18.69
N VAL A 345 27.18 -7.11 -17.52
CA VAL A 345 27.12 -8.58 -17.32
C VAL A 345 25.73 -9.09 -16.92
N SER A 346 24.73 -8.20 -16.91
CA SER A 346 23.35 -8.52 -16.55
C SER A 346 22.38 -8.08 -17.64
N VAL A 347 21.68 -6.97 -17.44
CA VAL A 347 20.64 -6.44 -18.34
C VAL A 347 21.19 -5.74 -19.59
N ALA A 348 22.51 -5.56 -19.67
CA ALA A 348 23.24 -4.76 -20.65
C ALA A 348 22.77 -3.30 -20.71
N SER A 349 21.70 -3.03 -21.43
CA SER A 349 21.12 -1.71 -21.70
C SER A 349 19.65 -1.93 -22.09
N PRO A 350 18.77 -0.92 -21.94
CA PRO A 350 17.44 -0.97 -22.54
C PRO A 350 17.50 -1.26 -24.03
N SER A 351 16.43 -1.88 -24.53
CA SER A 351 16.25 -2.19 -25.95
C SER A 351 16.52 -0.97 -26.82
N GLY A 352 17.31 -1.15 -27.88
CA GLY A 352 17.66 -0.08 -28.82
C GLY A 352 16.43 0.60 -29.43
N PRO A 353 15.44 -0.13 -29.99
CA PRO A 353 14.17 0.45 -30.43
C PRO A 353 13.44 1.27 -29.37
N SER A 354 13.45 0.85 -28.09
CA SER A 354 12.84 1.63 -27.01
C SER A 354 13.60 2.93 -26.74
N GLN A 355 14.93 2.92 -26.84
CA GLN A 355 15.74 4.13 -26.76
C GLN A 355 15.52 5.06 -27.96
N ALA A 356 15.35 4.51 -29.17
CA ALA A 356 15.00 5.27 -30.36
C ALA A 356 13.62 5.95 -30.21
N MET A 357 12.60 5.21 -29.75
CA MET A 357 11.28 5.77 -29.44
C MET A 357 11.37 6.96 -28.47
N ILE A 358 12.14 6.80 -27.40
CA ILE A 358 12.31 7.83 -26.37
C ILE A 358 13.06 9.03 -26.92
N TYR A 359 14.15 8.83 -27.64
CA TYR A 359 14.92 9.91 -28.25
C TYR A 359 14.10 10.71 -29.27
N LYS A 360 13.43 10.01 -30.19
CA LYS A 360 12.60 10.65 -31.23
C LYS A 360 11.48 11.47 -30.61
N LEU A 361 10.86 10.95 -29.56
CA LEU A 361 9.78 11.65 -28.86
C LEU A 361 10.30 12.82 -28.04
N LEU A 362 11.23 12.58 -27.12
CA LEU A 362 11.61 13.55 -26.09
C LEU A 362 12.62 14.59 -26.57
N ASP A 363 13.52 14.23 -27.50
CA ASP A 363 14.53 15.16 -28.01
C ASP A 363 14.07 15.83 -29.32
N GLN A 364 13.71 15.03 -30.33
CA GLN A 364 13.44 15.56 -31.67
C GLN A 364 12.03 16.14 -31.86
N THR A 365 11.03 15.58 -31.19
CA THR A 365 9.62 15.95 -31.43
C THR A 365 9.06 16.90 -30.37
N TRP A 366 9.14 16.53 -29.09
CA TRP A 366 8.61 17.32 -27.98
C TRP A 366 9.62 18.32 -27.43
N GLY A 367 10.89 17.95 -27.40
CA GLY A 367 11.89 18.64 -26.59
C GLY A 367 11.53 18.62 -25.10
N HIS A 368 12.35 19.30 -24.29
CA HIS A 368 12.10 19.47 -22.86
C HIS A 368 10.77 20.20 -22.59
N GLU A 369 10.44 21.23 -23.37
CA GLU A 369 9.19 22.00 -23.18
C GLU A 369 7.94 21.14 -23.43
N GLY A 370 7.92 20.38 -24.53
CA GLY A 370 6.80 19.49 -24.84
C GLY A 370 6.65 18.37 -23.80
N PHE A 371 7.75 17.85 -23.26
CA PHE A 371 7.70 16.87 -22.17
C PHE A 371 7.12 17.46 -20.88
N ILE A 372 7.51 18.68 -20.48
CA ILE A 372 6.92 19.36 -19.33
C ILE A 372 5.42 19.62 -19.53
N ARG A 373 5.03 20.04 -20.75
CA ARG A 373 3.61 20.21 -21.12
C ARG A 373 2.83 18.89 -21.02
N TRP A 374 3.44 17.79 -21.48
CA TRP A 374 2.89 16.45 -21.34
C TRP A 374 2.71 16.06 -19.87
N ALA A 375 3.73 16.26 -19.03
CA ALA A 375 3.68 15.93 -17.61
C ALA A 375 2.61 16.75 -16.84
N LYS A 376 2.46 18.05 -17.18
CA LYS A 376 1.37 18.90 -16.68
C LYS A 376 -0.01 18.36 -17.10
N MET A 377 -0.18 18.02 -18.37
CA MET A 377 -1.44 17.45 -18.88
C MET A 377 -1.77 16.13 -18.18
N LEU A 378 -0.78 15.25 -18.06
CA LEU A 378 -0.91 13.96 -17.36
C LEU A 378 -1.34 14.17 -15.90
N SER A 379 -0.70 15.11 -15.21
CA SER A 379 -1.04 15.51 -13.84
C SER A 379 -2.51 15.95 -13.72
N ALA A 380 -3.00 16.76 -14.65
CA ALA A 380 -4.41 17.18 -14.67
C ALA A 380 -5.37 16.00 -14.88
N GLN A 381 -5.03 15.02 -15.74
CA GLN A 381 -5.83 13.81 -15.94
C GLN A 381 -5.88 12.94 -14.69
N TYR A 382 -4.74 12.74 -14.01
CA TYR A 382 -4.70 11.99 -12.76
C TYR A 382 -5.40 12.74 -11.62
N ARG A 383 -5.35 14.07 -11.57
CA ARG A 383 -6.10 14.89 -10.61
C ARG A 383 -7.60 14.64 -10.74
N ARG A 384 -8.15 14.74 -11.96
CA ARG A 384 -9.57 14.44 -12.23
C ARG A 384 -9.96 13.04 -11.74
N ARG A 385 -9.14 12.03 -12.05
CA ARG A 385 -9.38 10.64 -11.63
C ARG A 385 -9.34 10.47 -10.11
N ARG A 386 -8.40 11.15 -9.44
CA ARG A 386 -8.30 11.21 -7.97
C ARG A 386 -9.55 11.83 -7.36
N ASP A 387 -10.06 12.92 -7.94
CA ASP A 387 -11.25 13.62 -7.42
C ASP A 387 -12.52 12.78 -7.56
N ILE A 388 -12.66 12.06 -8.68
CA ILE A 388 -13.76 11.11 -8.90
C ILE A 388 -13.69 9.97 -7.87
N LEU A 389 -12.51 9.38 -7.66
CA LEU A 389 -12.33 8.33 -6.66
C LEU A 389 -12.65 8.86 -5.25
N SER A 390 -12.10 10.01 -4.87
CA SER A 390 -12.29 10.62 -3.54
C SER A 390 -13.75 10.98 -3.29
N THR A 391 -14.45 11.54 -4.28
CA THR A 391 -15.88 11.85 -4.21
C THR A 391 -16.71 10.59 -4.05
N ALA A 392 -16.42 9.53 -4.82
CA ALA A 392 -17.08 8.25 -4.66
C ALA A 392 -16.80 7.61 -3.30
N CYS A 393 -15.60 7.78 -2.74
CA CYS A 393 -15.28 7.30 -1.39
C CYS A 393 -16.14 8.00 -0.34
N LYS A 394 -16.30 9.33 -0.43
CA LYS A 394 -17.18 10.10 0.47
C LYS A 394 -18.64 9.65 0.36
N ALA A 395 -19.10 9.31 -0.85
CA ALA A 395 -20.48 8.91 -1.09
C ALA A 395 -20.80 7.47 -0.66
N HIS A 396 -19.84 6.54 -0.76
CA HIS A 396 -20.12 5.10 -0.67
C HIS A 396 -19.37 4.35 0.42
N LEU A 397 -18.29 4.88 1.00
CA LEU A 397 -17.60 4.22 2.11
C LEU A 397 -18.24 4.59 3.46
N PRO A 398 -18.36 3.65 4.41
CA PRO A 398 -18.90 3.95 5.74
C PRO A 398 -18.04 4.97 6.49
N SER A 399 -18.50 6.21 6.64
CA SER A 399 -17.72 7.34 7.17
C SER A 399 -17.28 7.21 8.63
N GLY A 400 -18.00 6.41 9.44
CA GLY A 400 -17.60 6.10 10.82
C GLY A 400 -16.51 5.04 10.96
N ILE A 401 -16.18 4.34 9.86
CA ILE A 401 -15.21 3.23 9.85
C ILE A 401 -14.02 3.56 8.94
N CYS A 402 -14.27 4.12 7.76
CA CYS A 402 -13.23 4.40 6.77
C CYS A 402 -12.69 5.82 6.89
N SER A 403 -11.37 5.95 6.84
CA SER A 403 -10.67 7.23 6.75
C SER A 403 -9.59 7.18 5.68
N TRP A 404 -9.32 8.32 5.05
CA TRP A 404 -8.26 8.45 4.05
C TRP A 404 -7.83 9.90 3.93
N ARG A 405 -6.58 10.11 3.54
CA ARG A 405 -6.08 11.41 3.09
C ARG A 405 -6.10 11.47 1.58
N VAL A 406 -6.53 12.62 1.06
CA VAL A 406 -6.53 12.86 -0.38
C VAL A 406 -5.09 13.13 -0.82
N PRO A 407 -4.52 12.36 -1.77
CA PRO A 407 -3.10 12.42 -2.10
C PRO A 407 -2.77 13.64 -2.95
N ASP A 408 -1.59 14.22 -2.70
CA ASP A 408 -1.06 15.38 -3.43
C ASP A 408 -0.22 14.98 -4.66
N VAL A 409 0.28 13.74 -4.69
CA VAL A 409 1.14 13.20 -5.78
C VAL A 409 0.78 11.74 -6.07
N GLY A 410 0.91 11.33 -7.33
CA GLY A 410 0.92 9.92 -7.71
C GLY A 410 -0.45 9.36 -8.12
N MET A 411 -0.72 8.11 -7.74
CA MET A 411 -1.83 7.34 -8.32
C MET A 411 -2.53 6.38 -7.36
N PHE A 412 -2.34 6.58 -6.04
CA PHE A 412 -2.87 5.71 -4.99
C PHE A 412 -3.63 6.50 -3.94
N LEU A 413 -4.71 5.90 -3.44
CA LEU A 413 -5.48 6.36 -2.29
C LEU A 413 -5.45 5.26 -1.23
N TRP A 414 -5.04 5.62 -0.02
CA TRP A 414 -4.91 4.69 1.10
C TRP A 414 -6.10 4.81 2.04
N ILE A 415 -6.87 3.73 2.16
CA ILE A 415 -8.06 3.65 2.99
C ILE A 415 -7.71 2.90 4.28
N ASN A 416 -7.77 3.59 5.41
CA ASN A 416 -7.64 3.00 6.74
C ASN A 416 -9.04 2.67 7.29
N LEU A 417 -9.21 1.50 7.88
CA LEU A 417 -10.46 1.08 8.53
C LEU A 417 -10.26 1.03 10.05
N ASN A 418 -11.01 1.87 10.77
CA ASN A 418 -11.12 1.85 12.21
C ASN A 418 -12.08 0.72 12.65
N LEU A 419 -11.59 -0.51 12.58
CA LEU A 419 -12.29 -1.67 13.08
C LEU A 419 -11.82 -1.95 14.51
N SER A 420 -12.77 -1.97 15.44
CA SER A 420 -12.51 -2.56 16.75
C SER A 420 -12.38 -4.06 16.57
N TYR A 421 -11.27 -4.61 17.03
CA TYR A 421 -11.05 -6.05 17.16
C TYR A 421 -12.29 -6.71 17.80
N PRO A 422 -13.11 -7.48 17.05
CA PRO A 422 -13.96 -8.46 17.69
C PRO A 422 -12.97 -9.47 18.28
N SER A 423 -13.09 -9.81 19.56
CA SER A 423 -12.26 -10.87 20.15
C SER A 423 -12.59 -12.22 19.52
N LEU A 424 -12.04 -12.43 18.32
CA LEU A 424 -11.89 -13.71 17.67
C LEU A 424 -10.96 -14.52 18.56
N ALA A 425 -11.56 -15.43 19.32
CA ALA A 425 -10.97 -16.62 19.90
C ALA A 425 -9.66 -16.41 20.67
N MET A 426 -9.75 -16.19 21.99
CA MET A 426 -8.75 -16.75 22.90
C MET A 426 -8.88 -18.29 22.94
N ASN A 427 -8.63 -18.95 21.81
CA ASN A 427 -7.79 -20.14 21.88
C ASN A 427 -6.38 -19.58 22.16
N ASN A 428 -5.67 -20.09 23.16
CA ASN A 428 -4.38 -19.60 23.69
C ASN A 428 -3.20 -19.52 22.69
N LYS A 429 -3.40 -19.11 21.43
CA LYS A 429 -2.39 -19.08 20.36
C LYS A 429 -2.49 -17.91 19.36
N ASP A 430 -3.61 -17.21 19.24
CA ASP A 430 -3.76 -16.22 18.17
C ASP A 430 -3.42 -14.80 18.66
N SER A 431 -2.50 -14.14 17.95
CA SER A 431 -1.95 -12.82 18.21
C SER A 431 -2.78 -11.71 17.56
N GLU A 432 -2.74 -10.49 18.09
CA GLU A 432 -3.56 -9.35 17.65
C GLU A 432 -3.53 -9.12 16.11
N TRP A 433 -2.36 -9.27 15.50
CA TRP A 433 -2.18 -9.09 14.06
C TRP A 433 -2.91 -10.15 13.22
N GLU A 434 -3.11 -11.37 13.72
CA GLU A 434 -3.81 -12.45 13.00
C GLU A 434 -5.30 -12.13 12.83
N ALA A 435 -5.91 -11.47 13.81
CA ALA A 435 -7.29 -11.04 13.66
C ALA A 435 -7.41 -9.88 12.66
N TYR A 436 -6.55 -8.88 12.73
CA TYR A 436 -6.52 -7.82 11.70
C TYR A 436 -6.31 -8.39 10.30
N ARG A 437 -5.46 -9.41 10.19
CA ARG A 437 -5.26 -10.14 8.94
C ARG A 437 -6.53 -10.86 8.49
N TYR A 438 -7.22 -11.56 9.39
CA TYR A 438 -8.49 -12.23 9.08
C TYR A 438 -9.58 -11.24 8.63
N MET A 439 -9.71 -10.09 9.31
CA MET A 439 -10.65 -9.04 8.93
C MET A 439 -10.35 -8.49 7.54
N GLU A 440 -9.08 -8.17 7.27
CA GLU A 440 -8.63 -7.71 5.95
C GLU A 440 -8.90 -8.74 4.85
N ASP A 441 -8.61 -10.01 5.10
CA ASP A 441 -8.81 -11.11 4.16
C ASP A 441 -10.31 -11.34 3.87
N THR A 442 -11.16 -11.21 4.88
CA THR A 442 -12.61 -11.34 4.72
C THR A 442 -13.19 -10.20 3.88
N ILE A 443 -12.80 -8.94 4.17
CA ILE A 443 -13.23 -7.77 3.40
C ILE A 443 -12.72 -7.87 1.96
N PHE A 444 -11.48 -8.33 1.76
CA PHE A 444 -10.90 -8.55 0.44
C PHE A 444 -11.71 -9.57 -0.38
N SER A 445 -12.05 -10.73 0.20
CA SER A 445 -12.87 -11.75 -0.47
C SER A 445 -14.25 -11.22 -0.86
N LYS A 446 -14.94 -10.54 0.06
CA LYS A 446 -16.24 -9.90 -0.23
C LYS A 446 -16.13 -8.82 -1.32
N ALA A 447 -15.00 -8.09 -1.39
CA ALA A 447 -14.75 -7.13 -2.46
C ALA A 447 -14.64 -7.82 -3.83
N GLN A 448 -13.94 -8.95 -3.90
CA GLN A 448 -13.84 -9.76 -5.13
C GLN A 448 -15.21 -10.33 -5.55
N GLU A 449 -15.99 -10.85 -4.61
CA GLU A 449 -17.36 -11.33 -4.85
C GLU A 449 -18.27 -10.22 -5.40
N ASN A 450 -18.11 -8.99 -4.89
CA ASN A 450 -18.80 -7.80 -5.39
C ASN A 450 -18.24 -7.29 -6.73
N GLY A 451 -17.22 -7.93 -7.30
CA GLY A 451 -16.66 -7.60 -8.60
C GLY A 451 -15.77 -6.35 -8.58
N VAL A 452 -14.99 -6.14 -7.51
CA VAL A 452 -13.93 -5.13 -7.44
C VAL A 452 -12.65 -5.73 -6.86
N VAL A 453 -11.50 -5.35 -7.42
CA VAL A 453 -10.19 -5.76 -6.90
C VAL A 453 -9.51 -4.56 -6.27
N VAL A 454 -9.08 -4.74 -5.02
CA VAL A 454 -8.31 -3.78 -4.23
C VAL A 454 -7.01 -4.44 -3.78
N SER A 455 -6.04 -3.68 -3.27
CA SER A 455 -4.82 -4.28 -2.69
C SER A 455 -4.87 -4.24 -1.18
N LYS A 456 -4.65 -5.38 -0.52
CA LYS A 456 -4.56 -5.51 0.93
C LYS A 456 -3.36 -4.72 1.45
N GLY A 457 -3.53 -3.99 2.55
CA GLY A 457 -2.47 -3.20 3.15
C GLY A 457 -1.33 -4.06 3.69
N SER A 458 -1.66 -5.23 4.25
CA SER A 458 -0.65 -6.14 4.80
C SER A 458 0.33 -6.69 3.76
N TRP A 459 0.00 -6.65 2.46
CA TRP A 459 0.92 -7.06 1.39
C TRP A 459 2.14 -6.16 1.27
N PHE A 460 2.01 -4.90 1.70
CA PHE A 460 3.05 -3.89 1.60
C PHE A 460 3.90 -3.79 2.86
N MET A 461 3.52 -4.48 3.95
CA MET A 461 4.22 -4.39 5.22
C MET A 461 5.60 -5.06 5.16
N THR A 462 6.61 -4.42 5.74
CA THR A 462 7.93 -5.04 5.96
C THR A 462 7.88 -6.15 7.01
N ASN A 463 6.95 -6.05 7.97
CA ASN A 463 6.70 -7.05 9.00
C ASN A 463 5.20 -7.13 9.33
N VAL A 464 4.53 -8.19 8.89
CA VAL A 464 3.08 -8.36 9.10
C VAL A 464 2.71 -8.55 10.58
N THR A 465 3.63 -9.01 11.43
CA THR A 465 3.38 -9.21 12.86
C THR A 465 3.20 -7.89 13.63
N GLU A 466 3.59 -6.78 13.01
CA GLU A 466 3.41 -5.41 13.51
C GLU A 466 2.07 -4.79 13.06
N MET A 467 1.18 -5.56 12.42
CA MET A 467 -0.12 -5.04 11.97
C MET A 467 -0.98 -4.62 13.17
N ARG A 468 -1.53 -3.40 13.12
CA ARG A 468 -2.38 -2.81 14.17
C ARG A 468 -3.70 -2.25 13.62
N GLY A 469 -4.05 -2.57 12.38
CA GLY A 469 -5.24 -2.07 11.72
C GLY A 469 -5.39 -2.64 10.32
N VAL A 470 -6.59 -2.48 9.76
CA VAL A 470 -6.91 -2.92 8.40
C VAL A 470 -6.80 -1.73 7.43
N SER A 471 -6.10 -1.94 6.32
CA SER A 471 -5.92 -0.90 5.31
C SER A 471 -6.05 -1.47 3.91
N PHE A 472 -6.45 -0.65 2.95
CA PHE A 472 -6.50 -1.02 1.54
C PHE A 472 -5.96 0.09 0.66
N ARG A 473 -5.17 -0.27 -0.36
CA ARG A 473 -4.77 0.64 -1.42
C ARG A 473 -5.74 0.54 -2.59
N LEU A 474 -6.32 1.68 -2.95
CA LEU A 474 -7.06 1.90 -4.19
C LEU A 474 -6.15 2.63 -5.19
N THR A 475 -6.22 2.27 -6.48
CA THR A 475 -5.58 3.05 -7.54
C THR A 475 -6.64 3.70 -8.42
N PHE A 476 -6.39 4.93 -8.85
CA PHE A 476 -7.22 5.64 -9.83
C PHE A 476 -6.58 5.66 -11.24
N ALA A 477 -5.52 4.89 -11.46
CA ALA A 477 -4.82 4.79 -12.75
C ALA A 477 -5.48 3.80 -13.73
N ALA A 478 -5.88 2.63 -13.25
CA ALA A 478 -6.12 1.47 -14.12
C ALA A 478 -7.52 1.40 -14.74
N ALA A 479 -8.56 1.75 -13.97
CA ALA A 479 -9.94 1.64 -14.43
C ALA A 479 -10.29 2.77 -15.42
N GLN A 480 -11.26 2.53 -16.31
CA GLN A 480 -11.94 3.61 -17.01
C GLN A 480 -12.68 4.51 -16.01
N GLU A 481 -12.83 5.79 -16.35
CA GLU A 481 -13.35 6.81 -15.44
C GLU A 481 -14.76 6.46 -14.92
N GLU A 482 -15.63 5.96 -15.80
CA GLU A 482 -17.00 5.52 -15.51
C GLU A 482 -17.06 4.26 -14.63
N GLY A 483 -15.93 3.56 -14.49
CA GLY A 483 -15.78 2.39 -13.63
C GLY A 483 -15.38 2.76 -12.20
N ILE A 484 -14.74 3.90 -11.98
CA ILE A 484 -14.14 4.27 -10.69
C ILE A 484 -15.21 4.36 -9.58
N ALA A 485 -16.27 5.14 -9.80
CA ALA A 485 -17.30 5.32 -8.79
C ALA A 485 -18.02 4.00 -8.43
N ARG A 486 -18.33 3.19 -9.44
CA ARG A 486 -18.95 1.87 -9.28
C ARG A 486 -18.03 0.87 -8.56
N ALA A 487 -16.72 0.94 -8.78
CA ALA A 487 -15.75 0.13 -8.06
C ALA A 487 -15.75 0.49 -6.56
N VAL A 488 -15.76 1.78 -6.24
CA VAL A 488 -15.85 2.24 -4.84
C VAL A 488 -17.19 1.87 -4.21
N GLU A 489 -18.28 1.97 -4.95
CA GLU A 489 -19.59 1.52 -4.47
C GLU A 489 -19.58 0.04 -4.08
N ARG A 490 -19.05 -0.83 -4.95
CA ARG A 490 -18.88 -2.28 -4.71
C ARG A 490 -17.98 -2.56 -3.51
N PHE A 491 -16.91 -1.79 -3.35
CA PHE A 491 -16.01 -1.91 -2.21
C PHE A 491 -16.70 -1.48 -0.91
N GLY A 492 -17.44 -0.37 -0.92
CA GLY A 492 -18.25 0.06 0.22
C GLY A 492 -19.32 -0.96 0.61
N ARG A 493 -19.94 -1.65 -0.35
CA ARG A 493 -20.86 -2.78 -0.10
C ARG A 493 -20.15 -3.96 0.57
N ALA A 494 -18.91 -4.26 0.19
CA ALA A 494 -18.13 -5.34 0.80
C ALA A 494 -17.82 -5.03 2.27
N ILE A 495 -17.44 -3.80 2.57
CA ILE A 495 -17.21 -3.34 3.96
C ILE A 495 -18.51 -3.40 4.77
N ARG A 496 -19.64 -2.91 4.23
CA ARG A 496 -20.95 -3.02 4.91
C ARG A 496 -21.36 -4.45 5.16
N SER A 497 -21.25 -5.34 4.18
CA SER A 497 -21.56 -6.76 4.36
C SER A 497 -20.66 -7.42 5.42
N TYR A 498 -19.38 -7.04 5.51
CA TYR A 498 -18.53 -7.48 6.61
C TYR A 498 -19.03 -6.98 7.98
N LEU A 499 -19.54 -5.76 8.06
CA LEU A 499 -20.08 -5.18 9.29
C LEU A 499 -21.48 -5.72 9.67
N GLU A 500 -22.27 -6.16 8.68
CA GLU A 500 -23.63 -6.67 8.85
C GLU A 500 -23.69 -8.17 9.14
N ASP A 501 -22.80 -8.96 8.55
CA ASP A 501 -22.73 -10.42 8.72
C ASP A 501 -21.63 -10.76 9.74
N VAL A 502 -21.91 -10.59 11.03
CA VAL A 502 -20.91 -10.86 12.07
C VAL A 502 -21.11 -12.24 12.68
N GLN A 503 -20.21 -13.15 12.32
CA GLN A 503 -20.11 -14.47 12.92
C GLN A 503 -19.36 -14.39 14.26
N ILE A 504 -20.05 -14.76 15.34
CA ILE A 504 -19.51 -14.95 16.67
C ILE A 504 -18.88 -16.35 16.71
N ALA A 505 -17.55 -16.40 16.74
CA ALA A 505 -16.81 -17.65 16.79
C ALA A 505 -17.20 -18.49 18.02
N PRO A 506 -17.08 -19.83 17.97
CA PRO A 506 -17.41 -20.68 19.12
C PRO A 506 -16.68 -20.24 20.39
N ARG A 507 -17.40 -20.20 21.52
CA ARG A 507 -16.86 -19.81 22.83
C ARG A 507 -16.37 -18.36 22.91
N THR A 508 -16.97 -17.46 22.14
CA THR A 508 -16.65 -16.02 22.17
C THR A 508 -17.90 -15.18 22.39
N GLY A 509 -17.72 -13.87 22.56
CA GLY A 509 -18.80 -12.91 22.72
C GLY A 509 -18.53 -11.63 21.95
N THR A 510 -19.60 -10.90 21.66
CA THR A 510 -19.58 -9.58 21.04
C THR A 510 -20.61 -8.67 21.71
N ALA A 511 -20.46 -7.36 21.50
CA ALA A 511 -21.46 -6.40 21.89
C ALA A 511 -21.57 -5.26 20.87
N PHE A 512 -22.80 -4.87 20.59
CA PHE A 512 -23.17 -3.91 19.54
C PHE A 512 -24.35 -3.04 19.97
N ARG A 513 -24.49 -1.87 19.34
CA ARG A 513 -25.63 -0.97 19.56
C ARG A 513 -26.76 -1.30 18.60
N VAL A 514 -27.99 -1.16 19.08
CA VAL A 514 -29.22 -1.27 18.27
C VAL A 514 -30.08 -0.06 18.58
N SER A 515 -30.44 0.70 17.55
CA SER A 515 -31.25 1.92 17.73
C SER A 515 -32.73 1.56 17.93
N LYS A 516 -33.49 2.42 18.60
CA LYS A 516 -34.95 2.24 18.72
C LYS A 516 -35.60 2.04 17.35
N GLY A 517 -36.45 1.02 17.24
CA GLY A 517 -37.13 0.61 16.01
C GLY A 517 -36.29 -0.24 15.06
N GLN A 518 -34.99 -0.37 15.31
CA GLN A 518 -34.11 -1.22 14.50
C GLN A 518 -34.38 -2.70 14.80
N ARG A 519 -34.36 -3.51 13.74
CA ARG A 519 -34.48 -4.97 13.84
C ARG A 519 -33.11 -5.62 13.83
N PHE A 520 -32.92 -6.69 14.60
CA PHE A 520 -31.77 -7.58 14.44
C PHE A 520 -32.18 -9.05 14.56
N SER A 521 -31.39 -9.92 13.95
CA SER A 521 -31.55 -11.38 14.02
C SER A 521 -30.40 -12.01 14.78
N VAL A 522 -30.68 -13.08 15.52
CA VAL A 522 -29.70 -14.06 15.98
C VAL A 522 -29.93 -15.34 15.19
N ILE A 523 -28.87 -15.89 14.60
CA ILE A 523 -28.93 -16.99 13.62
C ILE A 523 -28.03 -18.13 14.11
N ASP A 524 -28.50 -19.37 13.99
CA ASP A 524 -27.71 -20.57 14.18
C ASP A 524 -27.22 -21.12 12.81
N PRO A 525 -26.00 -20.77 12.36
CA PRO A 525 -25.54 -21.15 11.03
C PRO A 525 -25.22 -22.64 10.87
N LYS A 526 -25.05 -23.39 11.98
CA LYS A 526 -24.61 -24.80 11.96
C LYS A 526 -25.62 -25.76 12.57
N GLY A 527 -26.66 -25.26 13.23
CA GLY A 527 -27.63 -26.06 13.97
C GLY A 527 -27.08 -26.53 15.30
N ALA A 528 -27.97 -26.65 16.28
CA ALA A 528 -27.67 -26.98 17.65
C ALA A 528 -26.52 -26.16 18.27
N SER A 529 -26.56 -24.84 18.07
CA SER A 529 -25.72 -23.84 18.74
C SER A 529 -26.58 -23.04 19.70
N VAL A 530 -26.00 -22.59 20.82
CA VAL A 530 -26.72 -21.78 21.82
C VAL A 530 -26.01 -20.45 22.02
N GLY A 531 -26.78 -19.38 22.24
CA GLY A 531 -26.23 -18.06 22.54
C GLY A 531 -26.89 -17.40 23.75
N ASP A 532 -26.07 -16.75 24.57
CA ASP A 532 -26.56 -15.95 25.70
C ASP A 532 -26.68 -14.50 25.22
N LEU A 533 -27.90 -13.96 25.21
CA LEU A 533 -28.20 -12.58 24.82
C LEU A 533 -28.46 -11.72 26.07
N VAL A 534 -27.79 -10.58 26.17
CA VAL A 534 -28.06 -9.53 27.16
C VAL A 534 -28.36 -8.18 26.53
N ALA A 535 -29.22 -7.39 27.18
CA ALA A 535 -29.66 -6.11 26.66
C ALA A 535 -29.62 -5.05 27.78
N PHE A 536 -29.03 -3.91 27.47
CA PHE A 536 -28.90 -2.75 28.34
C PHE A 536 -29.40 -1.51 27.61
N SER A 537 -29.97 -0.56 28.35
CA SER A 537 -30.27 0.76 27.81
C SER A 537 -28.97 1.46 27.39
N ALA A 538 -28.94 2.01 26.18
CA ALA A 538 -27.79 2.78 25.70
C ALA A 538 -27.61 4.12 26.44
N SER A 539 -28.67 4.63 27.09
CA SER A 539 -28.65 5.89 27.84
C SER A 539 -28.32 5.71 29.32
N ASP A 540 -28.56 4.52 29.89
CA ASP A 540 -28.25 4.21 31.29
C ASP A 540 -27.93 2.71 31.44
N PRO A 541 -26.64 2.32 31.52
CA PRO A 541 -26.23 0.92 31.59
C PRO A 541 -26.66 0.19 32.87
N ARG A 542 -27.29 0.88 33.84
CA ARG A 542 -27.91 0.25 35.02
C ARG A 542 -29.31 -0.29 34.72
N GLU A 543 -29.90 0.10 33.60
CA GLU A 543 -31.15 -0.45 33.10
C GLU A 543 -30.85 -1.60 32.15
N ALA A 544 -30.96 -2.82 32.67
CA ALA A 544 -30.74 -4.07 31.96
C ALA A 544 -32.05 -4.85 31.84
N HIS A 545 -32.12 -5.81 30.92
CA HIS A 545 -33.27 -6.72 30.86
C HIS A 545 -33.43 -7.47 32.21
N SER A 546 -34.63 -7.93 32.48
CA SER A 546 -34.97 -8.67 33.70
C SER A 546 -35.79 -9.91 33.34
N ASN A 547 -35.26 -11.08 33.71
CA ASN A 547 -35.99 -12.33 33.65
C ASN A 547 -37.26 -12.29 34.51
N GLY A 548 -37.17 -11.79 35.76
CA GLY A 548 -38.30 -11.72 36.67
C GLY A 548 -39.46 -10.87 36.14
N ARG A 549 -39.17 -9.67 35.61
CA ARG A 549 -40.22 -8.82 34.98
C ARG A 549 -40.80 -9.47 33.73
N SER A 550 -39.95 -10.08 32.91
CA SER A 550 -40.40 -10.75 31.69
C SER A 550 -41.30 -11.95 31.99
N PHE A 551 -40.97 -12.75 33.01
CA PHE A 551 -41.83 -13.86 33.46
C PHE A 551 -43.16 -13.36 34.02
N ASP A 552 -43.15 -12.33 34.87
CA ASP A 552 -44.35 -11.77 35.51
C ASP A 552 -45.35 -11.27 34.46
N TYR A 553 -44.86 -10.48 33.49
CA TYR A 553 -45.74 -9.88 32.48
C TYR A 553 -46.14 -10.84 31.35
N ALA A 554 -45.31 -11.84 31.03
CA ALA A 554 -45.69 -12.89 30.07
C ALA A 554 -46.48 -14.03 30.71
N THR A 555 -46.46 -14.16 32.04
CA THR A 555 -47.03 -15.28 32.82
C THR A 555 -46.56 -16.66 32.38
N LYS A 556 -45.32 -16.74 31.87
CA LYS A 556 -44.69 -17.97 31.36
C LYS A 556 -43.17 -17.87 31.38
N ILE A 557 -42.51 -19.02 31.23
CA ILE A 557 -41.05 -19.14 31.23
C ILE A 557 -40.43 -19.38 29.85
N PHE A 558 -41.24 -19.75 28.85
CA PHE A 558 -40.81 -19.92 27.46
C PHE A 558 -41.32 -18.80 26.58
N PHE A 559 -40.41 -18.22 25.79
CA PHE A 559 -40.66 -17.05 24.96
C PHE A 559 -40.52 -17.39 23.47
N SER A 560 -41.35 -16.78 22.64
CA SER A 560 -41.33 -16.87 21.18
C SER A 560 -42.05 -15.65 20.56
N VAL A 561 -42.47 -15.75 19.30
CA VAL A 561 -43.13 -14.69 18.53
C VAL A 561 -44.27 -14.06 19.33
N GLY A 562 -44.26 -12.72 19.40
CA GLY A 562 -45.27 -11.91 20.10
C GLY A 562 -44.91 -11.56 21.54
N ASP A 563 -43.91 -12.22 22.14
CA ASP A 563 -43.46 -11.90 23.49
C ASP A 563 -42.53 -10.69 23.55
N LYS A 564 -42.46 -10.10 24.75
CA LYS A 564 -41.67 -8.91 25.05
C LYS A 564 -40.71 -9.17 26.20
N LEU A 565 -39.49 -8.66 26.08
CA LEU A 565 -38.46 -8.69 27.12
C LEU A 565 -38.40 -7.33 27.80
N TYR A 566 -38.53 -7.33 29.13
CA TYR A 566 -38.66 -6.11 29.93
C TYR A 566 -37.39 -5.81 30.71
N SER A 567 -37.12 -4.52 30.94
CA SER A 567 -36.04 -4.06 31.80
C SER A 567 -36.33 -4.28 33.29
N ASN A 568 -35.31 -4.16 34.13
CA ASN A 568 -35.44 -4.08 35.58
C ASN A 568 -36.26 -2.86 36.06
N ARG A 569 -36.60 -1.92 35.16
CA ARG A 569 -37.51 -0.78 35.37
C ARG A 569 -38.88 -0.95 34.68
N SER A 570 -39.18 -2.15 34.20
CA SER A 570 -40.43 -2.50 33.53
C SER A 570 -40.69 -1.79 32.20
N ASN A 571 -39.65 -1.23 31.56
CA ASN A 571 -39.75 -0.76 30.18
C ASN A 571 -39.59 -1.93 29.21
N VAL A 572 -40.29 -1.92 28.09
CA VAL A 572 -40.05 -2.92 27.03
C VAL A 572 -38.70 -2.60 26.37
N MET A 573 -37.81 -3.58 26.31
CA MET A 573 -36.52 -3.44 25.62
C MET A 573 -36.58 -4.09 24.24
N LEU A 574 -37.06 -5.34 24.17
CA LEU A 574 -37.08 -6.12 22.94
C LEU A 574 -38.46 -6.75 22.72
N SER A 575 -38.93 -6.72 21.47
CA SER A 575 -40.12 -7.45 21.02
C SER A 575 -39.69 -8.55 20.06
N ILE A 576 -40.13 -9.80 20.30
CA ILE A 576 -39.82 -10.95 19.42
C ILE A 576 -40.82 -10.93 18.25
N VAL A 577 -40.31 -10.70 17.03
CA VAL A 577 -41.16 -10.54 15.84
C VAL A 577 -41.10 -11.72 14.88
N LYS A 578 -40.10 -12.58 15.01
CA LYS A 578 -39.97 -13.84 14.26
C LYS A 578 -39.13 -14.82 15.05
N ASP A 579 -39.45 -16.10 14.98
CA ASP A 579 -38.71 -17.16 15.64
C ASP A 579 -39.02 -18.47 14.89
N THR A 580 -37.98 -19.15 14.38
CA THR A 580 -38.12 -20.42 13.66
C THR A 580 -37.95 -21.65 14.57
N VAL A 581 -37.52 -21.47 15.82
CA VAL A 581 -37.30 -22.55 16.80
C VAL A 581 -38.48 -22.68 17.75
N GLY A 582 -39.06 -21.56 18.18
CA GLY A 582 -40.31 -21.52 18.94
C GLY A 582 -40.17 -21.58 20.45
N LYS A 583 -38.94 -21.64 20.99
CA LYS A 583 -38.70 -21.88 22.42
C LYS A 583 -37.36 -21.31 22.91
N HIS A 584 -37.45 -20.33 23.81
CA HIS A 584 -36.32 -19.66 24.47
C HIS A 584 -36.64 -19.34 25.93
N ASP A 585 -35.64 -19.09 26.79
CA ASP A 585 -35.85 -18.92 28.23
C ASP A 585 -34.84 -17.99 28.92
N PHE A 586 -35.03 -17.78 30.24
CA PHE A 586 -34.09 -17.11 31.15
C PHE A 586 -33.73 -18.01 32.36
N LEU A 587 -33.72 -19.33 32.19
CA LEU A 587 -33.64 -20.27 33.32
C LEU A 587 -32.21 -20.51 33.78
N TYR A 588 -31.24 -20.48 32.86
CA TYR A 588 -29.82 -20.62 33.18
C TYR A 588 -29.08 -19.28 33.10
N THR A 589 -28.13 -19.12 34.01
CA THR A 589 -27.14 -18.03 34.02
C THR A 589 -26.07 -18.29 32.95
N PRO A 590 -25.34 -17.25 32.50
CA PRO A 590 -24.26 -17.46 31.54
C PRO A 590 -23.16 -18.26 32.25
N CYS A 591 -22.59 -19.26 31.57
CA CYS A 591 -21.55 -20.08 32.19
C CYS A 591 -20.34 -19.21 32.55
N SER A 592 -19.76 -19.43 33.74
CA SER A 592 -18.60 -18.70 34.26
C SER A 592 -17.46 -19.66 34.61
N LYS A 593 -16.29 -19.12 34.98
CA LYS A 593 -15.19 -19.89 35.57
C LYS A 593 -15.67 -20.77 36.74
N ASP A 594 -16.53 -20.22 37.60
CA ASP A 594 -17.10 -20.96 38.72
C ASP A 594 -18.11 -22.02 38.29
N THR A 595 -18.90 -21.78 37.24
CA THR A 595 -19.75 -22.83 36.66
C THR A 595 -18.92 -24.03 36.22
N PHE A 596 -17.80 -23.80 35.53
CA PHE A 596 -16.91 -24.88 35.11
C PHE A 596 -16.28 -25.61 36.31
N ARG A 597 -15.81 -24.87 37.31
CA ARG A 597 -15.24 -25.42 38.54
C ARG A 597 -16.23 -26.28 39.34
N LEU A 598 -17.50 -25.87 39.41
CA LEU A 598 -18.52 -26.50 40.26
C LEU A 598 -19.30 -27.63 39.55
N MET A 599 -19.49 -27.56 38.23
CA MET A 599 -20.40 -28.45 37.50
C MET A 599 -19.72 -29.40 36.51
N TYR A 600 -18.41 -29.25 36.25
CA TYR A 600 -17.68 -30.05 35.28
C TYR A 600 -16.37 -30.59 35.89
N GLU A 601 -16.26 -31.91 35.97
CA GLU A 601 -15.03 -32.57 36.42
C GLU A 601 -13.88 -32.30 35.43
N ASN A 602 -12.72 -31.88 35.95
CA ASN A 602 -11.50 -31.61 35.18
C ASN A 602 -11.65 -30.57 34.04
N ALA A 603 -12.59 -29.63 34.16
CA ALA A 603 -12.75 -28.56 33.17
C ALA A 603 -11.60 -27.54 33.24
N PRO A 604 -11.07 -27.09 32.09
CA PRO A 604 -10.11 -25.99 32.05
C PRO A 604 -10.73 -24.69 32.59
N GLU A 605 -9.92 -23.82 33.20
CA GLU A 605 -10.35 -22.48 33.62
C GLU A 605 -10.66 -21.60 32.40
N LEU A 606 -11.89 -21.69 31.92
CA LEU A 606 -12.38 -20.88 30.80
C LEU A 606 -13.24 -19.72 31.34
N PRO A 607 -13.14 -18.52 30.73
CA PRO A 607 -13.94 -17.36 31.12
C PRO A 607 -15.46 -17.63 31.05
N GLY A 608 -15.88 -18.53 30.16
CA GLY A 608 -17.28 -18.81 29.91
C GLY A 608 -18.02 -17.65 29.24
N CYS A 609 -19.33 -17.81 29.06
CA CYS A 609 -20.18 -16.76 28.51
C CYS A 609 -20.17 -15.49 29.38
N GLN A 610 -20.09 -15.63 30.71
CA GLN A 610 -20.02 -14.50 31.63
C GLN A 610 -18.78 -13.64 31.35
N GLY A 611 -17.59 -14.24 31.32
CA GLY A 611 -16.36 -13.52 31.01
C GLY A 611 -16.31 -12.97 29.58
N ASN A 612 -16.87 -13.70 28.62
CA ASN A 612 -16.99 -13.24 27.23
C ASN A 612 -17.91 -12.01 27.10
N LEU A 613 -19.04 -12.00 27.81
CA LEU A 613 -19.94 -10.84 27.88
C LEU A 613 -19.28 -9.67 28.58
N ALA A 614 -18.61 -9.90 29.71
CA ALA A 614 -17.91 -8.86 30.47
C ALA A 614 -16.88 -8.15 29.61
N TYR A 615 -16.06 -8.92 28.89
CA TYR A 615 -15.09 -8.36 27.94
C TYR A 615 -15.76 -7.55 26.83
N ALA A 616 -16.77 -8.12 26.18
CA ALA A 616 -17.43 -7.48 25.05
C ALA A 616 -18.14 -6.17 25.44
N LEU A 617 -18.74 -6.14 26.64
CA LEU A 617 -19.53 -5.02 27.16
C LEU A 617 -18.67 -3.94 27.84
N ALA A 618 -17.41 -4.22 28.19
CA ALA A 618 -16.51 -3.29 28.88
C ALA A 618 -16.35 -1.95 28.13
N LYS A 619 -16.30 -1.97 26.79
CA LYS A 619 -16.21 -0.76 25.95
C LYS A 619 -17.42 0.19 26.08
N PHE A 620 -18.52 -0.29 26.65
CA PHE A 620 -19.72 0.49 26.94
C PHE A 620 -19.84 0.86 28.43
N GLY A 621 -18.80 0.62 29.24
CA GLY A 621 -18.78 0.93 30.66
C GLY A 621 -19.57 -0.04 31.54
N ILE A 622 -19.98 -1.19 31.02
CA ILE A 622 -20.72 -2.23 31.76
C ILE A 622 -19.71 -3.19 32.40
N GLN A 623 -19.84 -3.38 33.71
CA GLN A 623 -18.95 -4.24 34.50
C GLN A 623 -19.47 -5.68 34.54
N GLU A 624 -18.59 -6.65 34.83
CA GLU A 624 -18.94 -8.08 34.90
C GLU A 624 -20.10 -8.35 35.87
N ASP A 625 -20.08 -7.76 37.06
CA ASP A 625 -21.13 -7.93 38.08
C ASP A 625 -22.48 -7.31 37.68
N SER A 626 -22.53 -6.52 36.62
CA SER A 626 -23.76 -5.91 36.09
C SER A 626 -24.47 -6.79 35.05
N ILE A 627 -23.88 -7.93 34.66
CA ILE A 627 -24.44 -8.82 33.65
C ILE A 627 -25.63 -9.59 34.26
N PRO A 628 -26.87 -9.42 33.73
CA PRO A 628 -28.04 -10.12 34.23
C PRO A 628 -28.07 -11.58 33.74
N THR A 629 -29.02 -12.37 34.26
CA THR A 629 -29.37 -13.68 33.68
C THR A 629 -29.76 -13.50 32.21
N PRO A 630 -29.05 -14.10 31.23
CA PRO A 630 -29.26 -13.87 29.82
C PRO A 630 -30.59 -14.44 29.32
N PHE A 631 -31.05 -13.88 28.22
CA PHE A 631 -32.03 -14.55 27.38
C PHE A 631 -31.31 -15.63 26.57
N ASN A 632 -31.59 -16.89 26.89
CA ASN A 632 -30.95 -18.06 26.29
C ASN A 632 -31.56 -18.33 24.91
N VAL A 633 -30.84 -17.94 23.86
CA VAL A 633 -31.24 -18.15 22.47
C VAL A 633 -30.87 -19.58 22.05
N PHE A 634 -31.83 -20.30 21.48
CA PHE A 634 -31.76 -21.71 21.05
C PHE A 634 -31.50 -22.77 22.14
N MET A 635 -31.32 -22.38 23.40
CA MET A 635 -31.20 -23.35 24.51
C MET A 635 -32.51 -24.13 24.70
N ASN A 636 -32.42 -25.44 24.91
CA ASN A 636 -33.58 -26.28 25.16
C ASN A 636 -33.63 -26.76 26.61
N VAL A 637 -34.22 -25.96 27.48
CA VAL A 637 -34.44 -26.31 28.88
C VAL A 637 -35.81 -26.94 29.07
N THR A 638 -35.89 -28.02 29.84
CA THR A 638 -37.15 -28.62 30.31
C THR A 638 -37.29 -28.44 31.81
N VAL A 639 -38.52 -28.18 32.26
CA VAL A 639 -38.87 -28.04 33.68
C VAL A 639 -39.87 -29.11 34.03
N ASP A 640 -39.56 -29.92 35.04
CA ASP A 640 -40.54 -30.86 35.59
C ASP A 640 -41.57 -30.09 36.43
N GLY A 641 -42.84 -30.15 36.02
CA GLY A 641 -43.91 -29.35 36.63
C GLY A 641 -44.26 -29.73 38.07
N ASN A 642 -43.82 -30.90 38.56
CA ASN A 642 -44.10 -31.36 39.92
C ASN A 642 -42.94 -31.07 40.87
N THR A 643 -41.71 -31.22 40.39
CA THR A 643 -40.48 -31.16 41.20
C THR A 643 -39.71 -29.86 41.01
N GLY A 644 -39.97 -29.13 39.93
CA GLY A 644 -39.23 -27.91 39.57
C GLY A 644 -37.82 -28.18 39.02
N VAL A 645 -37.45 -29.44 38.77
CA VAL A 645 -36.13 -29.80 38.26
C VAL A 645 -35.93 -29.26 36.85
N LEU A 646 -34.81 -28.56 36.64
CA LEU A 646 -34.34 -28.08 35.34
C LEU A 646 -33.42 -29.12 34.69
N GLU A 647 -33.64 -29.41 33.41
CA GLU A 647 -32.77 -30.28 32.62
C GLU A 647 -32.45 -29.62 31.28
N ILE A 648 -31.18 -29.65 30.88
CA ILE A 648 -30.73 -29.18 29.57
C ILE A 648 -30.82 -30.37 28.59
N LYS A 649 -31.66 -30.23 27.57
CA LYS A 649 -31.79 -31.18 26.45
C LYS A 649 -31.01 -30.65 25.23
N PRO A 650 -30.75 -31.49 24.21
CA PRO A 650 -30.17 -31.02 22.95
C PRO A 650 -30.98 -29.85 22.37
N PRO A 651 -30.31 -28.79 21.89
CA PRO A 651 -30.97 -27.66 21.24
C PRO A 651 -31.88 -28.10 20.08
N LEU A 652 -32.96 -27.35 19.87
CA LEU A 652 -33.95 -27.66 18.82
C LEU A 652 -33.59 -27.05 17.46
N SER A 653 -32.66 -26.09 17.44
CA SER A 653 -32.29 -25.33 16.24
C SER A 653 -31.59 -26.19 15.19
N LYS A 654 -31.92 -25.94 13.93
CA LYS A 654 -31.26 -26.45 12.72
C LYS A 654 -30.44 -25.35 12.06
N ALA A 655 -29.55 -25.73 11.16
CA ALA A 655 -28.76 -24.77 10.41
C ALA A 655 -29.66 -23.78 9.65
N GLY A 656 -29.43 -22.49 9.87
CA GLY A 656 -30.21 -21.38 9.30
C GLY A 656 -31.42 -20.94 10.14
N ASP A 657 -31.71 -21.61 11.26
CA ASP A 657 -32.74 -21.15 12.18
C ASP A 657 -32.35 -19.82 12.83
N HIS A 658 -33.35 -19.00 13.13
CA HIS A 658 -33.14 -17.65 13.62
C HIS A 658 -34.32 -17.13 14.46
N ILE A 659 -34.00 -16.14 15.29
CA ILE A 659 -34.95 -15.32 16.03
C ILE A 659 -34.69 -13.84 15.70
N ASP A 660 -35.75 -13.08 15.44
CA ASP A 660 -35.70 -11.65 15.14
C ASP A 660 -36.31 -10.83 16.27
N PHE A 661 -35.62 -9.76 16.62
CA PHE A 661 -36.05 -8.79 17.62
C PHE A 661 -36.20 -7.41 17.02
N ILE A 662 -37.17 -6.63 17.51
CA ILE A 662 -37.21 -5.17 17.35
C ILE A 662 -36.82 -4.53 18.68
N ALA A 663 -35.90 -3.56 18.64
CA ALA A 663 -35.55 -2.76 19.81
C ALA A 663 -36.61 -1.68 20.07
N GLU A 664 -37.19 -1.66 21.26
CA GLU A 664 -38.23 -0.69 21.66
C GLU A 664 -37.64 0.60 22.27
N MET A 665 -36.32 0.62 22.46
CA MET A 665 -35.50 1.74 22.89
C MET A 665 -34.07 1.62 22.31
N ASP A 666 -33.22 2.61 22.51
CA ASP A 666 -31.80 2.48 22.13
C ASP A 666 -31.10 1.52 23.10
N LEU A 667 -30.45 0.50 22.55
CA LEU A 667 -29.91 -0.63 23.31
C LEU A 667 -28.42 -0.87 23.01
N ILE A 668 -27.75 -1.44 24.01
CA ILE A 668 -26.51 -2.18 23.88
C ILE A 668 -26.86 -3.66 24.05
N ILE A 669 -26.56 -4.46 23.03
CA ILE A 669 -26.76 -5.92 23.04
C ILE A 669 -25.41 -6.58 23.26
N GLY A 670 -25.33 -7.49 24.22
CA GLY A 670 -24.26 -8.47 24.34
C GLY A 670 -24.76 -9.83 23.85
N LEU A 671 -23.94 -10.56 23.09
CA LEU A 671 -24.30 -11.86 22.55
C LEU A 671 -23.10 -12.79 22.54
N THR A 672 -23.29 -14.06 22.87
CA THR A 672 -22.22 -15.07 22.86
C THR A 672 -22.55 -16.29 22.02
N ALA A 673 -21.52 -17.04 21.65
CA ALA A 673 -21.63 -18.44 21.27
C ALA A 673 -21.19 -19.30 22.47
N CYS A 674 -22.09 -20.15 22.97
CA CYS A 674 -22.00 -20.71 24.31
C CYS A 674 -20.71 -21.54 24.54
N SER A 675 -20.11 -21.40 25.73
CA SER A 675 -18.88 -22.10 26.11
C SER A 675 -19.09 -23.44 26.83
N ALA A 676 -20.35 -23.82 27.10
CA ALA A 676 -20.68 -25.03 27.85
C ALA A 676 -20.93 -26.24 26.93
N PRO A 677 -20.21 -27.36 27.10
CA PRO A 677 -20.38 -28.55 26.25
C PRO A 677 -21.80 -29.14 26.30
N LYS A 678 -22.37 -29.26 27.50
CA LYS A 678 -23.72 -29.81 27.73
C LYS A 678 -24.80 -29.02 26.99
N THR A 679 -24.60 -27.72 26.84
CA THR A 679 -25.55 -26.80 26.21
C THR A 679 -25.50 -26.82 24.69
N ASN A 680 -24.36 -27.18 24.09
CA ASN A 680 -24.15 -27.18 22.63
C ASN A 680 -24.15 -28.60 22.02
N ASP A 681 -24.81 -29.57 22.64
CA ASP A 681 -24.83 -30.96 22.16
C ASP A 681 -23.41 -31.55 21.96
N GLY A 682 -22.48 -31.17 22.83
CA GLY A 682 -21.10 -31.68 22.84
C GLY A 682 -20.14 -31.04 21.82
N SER A 683 -20.57 -30.09 20.99
CA SER A 683 -19.71 -29.44 19.98
C SER A 683 -19.85 -27.91 19.98
N PHE A 684 -18.73 -27.19 20.09
CA PHE A 684 -18.75 -25.72 20.08
C PHE A 684 -18.91 -25.18 18.65
N LYS A 685 -19.94 -24.38 18.43
CA LYS A 685 -20.33 -23.86 17.11
C LYS A 685 -20.52 -22.35 17.15
N PRO A 686 -20.39 -21.65 16.01
CA PRO A 686 -20.60 -20.22 15.95
C PRO A 686 -22.08 -19.84 16.05
N ILE A 687 -22.34 -18.60 16.45
CA ILE A 687 -23.63 -17.91 16.32
C ILE A 687 -23.42 -16.75 15.37
N GLU A 688 -24.43 -16.38 14.58
CA GLU A 688 -24.38 -15.18 13.74
C GLU A 688 -25.40 -14.17 14.27
N TYR A 689 -25.11 -12.88 14.11
CA TYR A 689 -26.14 -11.86 14.22
C TYR A 689 -26.14 -10.96 13.00
N LYS A 690 -27.31 -10.41 12.71
CA LYS A 690 -27.52 -9.51 11.58
C LYS A 690 -28.35 -8.32 12.01
N LEU A 691 -27.85 -7.11 11.73
CA LEU A 691 -28.61 -5.87 11.90
C LEU A 691 -29.37 -5.58 10.59
N HIS A 692 -30.62 -5.09 10.70
CA HIS A 692 -31.47 -4.73 9.55
C HIS A 692 -31.77 -3.24 9.48
#